data_AF-A0A7V5AP87-F1
#
_entry.id   AF-A0A7V5AP87-F1
#
_cell.length_a   1.000
_cell.length_b   1.000
_cell.length_c   1.000
_cell.angle_alpha   90.00
_cell.angle_beta   90.00
_cell.angle_gamma   90.00
#
_symmetry.space_group_name_H-M   'P 1'
#
loop_
_entity.id
_entity.type
_entity.pdbx_description
1 polymer ?
#
loop_
_entity_poly.entity_id
_entity_poly.type
_entity_poly.pdbx_seq_one_letter_code
_entity_poly.pdbx_strand_id
1 'polypeptide(L)'
;MLILKIRALFSRLKRYRLFFCVSPLRIKGPAVILFPLESTYLCCGLAGIVTVKKVPPAGEDPLTKSFTLLEKIKGHSWEHVESSPYLSVHDYLNGKGYLEAIEKALLDLKRDDHFVELCEKREKTSLLKQFVEELKEFLTKEEEFLETKAGHYSTAVMERINSRLVALRDLLWTAEVDIGRSIEAMHGQVYIPEMPASPSVWKKLKKLHFLFNCLDRLEVRGRDSAGIQLIALCDEKTLWQFEKSLAEKGLQEEFDERRKDRDLVNGSLSVLPLPSGEGSYLSFTYKTSSVVGELGLNRQNLVSAIREDKIFHQFVPLETLTETFFIHTRWASVGSITEENCHPLNNFITGGSKRNFPHYGEGPWVIYAALNGDIDNYLELRREIEQEGELIAPSVTTDTKIIPLMVQKYLIEGYDLTQAFLRALNRFEGSHAIVLVSNVEPTKTYLALRGSGQSLYVGLAPDGYIFSSEVYGLVELTPHFYKLEGEKLLSGQAGQVVILNQDSSGGLTGMASFTYDGTPLTIGESQITKAQITTRDIDRGGYPHYFLKEIAESSHSVRKTLRGKYLIRDGKVQFNLSEEVMPERIKNDLREGKIKNIVVIGHGTAAVAGEAIAAAFERYLPGKSITCEAKIASELSGFGLLRELQQTLVIAVTQSGTTTDTNRAVTLARDYGASVLAIVNRRQSDITTKADGVFYTSDGRDVEMSVASTKAFYSQIIAGHLLALFVAQFLGTMDEEAIRKEIALLEETPLLMGKVFAGREAIRETARKTVRQKRYWAVVGSGPNKIAADEIRIKLSELCYRTISSDVVENKKHIDLSAEPLLVVCAAGTPEMVLEDIVKDVAIFKAHRACVVVITEEGEERFREIADAIIEVPKSCLPVSVILNTLAGHLFGYYAALCIDEEAKFFREFRGKLNVILSEQEKKNLTLYERMADRKLRYLTREFYGKFNERRQEGYFSLLNAKTMADLVLLLKYCAGQLPLDDFPQEFPRE
;
A
#
# COMPACT_ATOMS: atom_id res chain seq x y z
N MET A 1 -21.78 -43.25 -33.42
CA MET A 1 -22.34 -41.89 -33.13
C MET A 1 -21.32 -40.94 -32.49
N LEU A 2 -20.53 -41.37 -31.49
CA LEU A 2 -19.52 -40.53 -30.83
C LEU A 2 -18.38 -40.07 -31.77
N ILE A 3 -17.88 -40.97 -32.63
CA ILE A 3 -16.81 -40.66 -33.61
C ILE A 3 -17.26 -39.63 -34.66
N LEU A 4 -18.53 -39.65 -35.06
CA LEU A 4 -19.11 -38.64 -35.97
C LEU A 4 -19.26 -37.27 -35.29
N LYS A 5 -19.61 -37.24 -33.99
CA LYS A 5 -19.64 -36.00 -33.19
C LYS A 5 -18.23 -35.42 -32.97
N ILE A 6 -17.23 -36.27 -32.72
CA ILE A 6 -15.83 -35.85 -32.57
C ILE A 6 -15.28 -35.30 -33.90
N ARG A 7 -15.55 -35.95 -35.04
CA ARG A 7 -15.17 -35.42 -36.36
C ARG A 7 -15.87 -34.09 -36.69
N ALA A 8 -17.14 -33.92 -36.32
CA ALA A 8 -17.86 -32.66 -36.48
C ALA A 8 -17.25 -31.54 -35.59
N LEU A 9 -16.86 -31.85 -34.36
CA LEU A 9 -16.18 -30.92 -33.43
C LEU A 9 -14.81 -30.48 -33.97
N PHE A 10 -13.99 -31.43 -34.46
CA PHE A 10 -12.70 -31.12 -35.09
C PHE A 10 -12.85 -30.35 -36.42
N SER A 11 -13.92 -30.59 -37.19
CA SER A 11 -14.20 -29.82 -38.41
C SER A 11 -14.60 -28.36 -38.13
N ARG A 12 -15.26 -28.09 -36.98
CA ARG A 12 -15.58 -26.74 -36.51
C ARG A 12 -14.36 -26.02 -35.93
N LEU A 13 -13.47 -26.74 -35.24
CA LEU A 13 -12.22 -26.20 -34.70
C LEU A 13 -11.23 -25.77 -35.78
N LYS A 14 -11.27 -26.34 -37.01
CA LYS A 14 -10.44 -25.89 -38.14
C LYS A 14 -10.67 -24.43 -38.58
N ARG A 15 -11.76 -23.78 -38.15
CA ARG A 15 -12.01 -22.35 -38.42
C ARG A 15 -11.43 -21.40 -37.36
N TYR A 16 -10.93 -21.92 -36.24
CA TYR A 16 -10.36 -21.13 -35.16
C TYR A 16 -8.85 -21.28 -35.12
N ARG A 17 -8.14 -20.17 -35.19
CA ARG A 17 -6.68 -20.15 -34.95
C ARG A 17 -6.42 -20.24 -33.45
N LEU A 18 -5.60 -21.19 -33.00
CA LEU A 18 -5.26 -21.37 -31.59
C LEU A 18 -4.03 -20.51 -31.26
N PHE A 19 -4.11 -19.67 -30.23
CA PHE A 19 -3.00 -18.83 -29.77
C PHE A 19 -2.74 -19.04 -28.29
N PHE A 20 -1.49 -18.89 -27.86
CA PHE A 20 -1.09 -18.98 -26.46
C PHE A 20 -0.47 -17.66 -26.02
N CYS A 21 -0.89 -17.09 -24.88
CA CYS A 21 -0.27 -15.88 -24.31
C CYS A 21 -0.25 -14.66 -25.26
N VAL A 22 -1.29 -14.50 -26.10
CA VAL A 22 -1.41 -13.35 -27.00
C VAL A 22 -2.61 -12.51 -26.58
N SER A 23 -2.46 -11.18 -26.64
CA SER A 23 -3.56 -10.26 -26.37
C SER A 23 -4.72 -10.48 -27.37
N PRO A 24 -5.98 -10.61 -26.90
CA PRO A 24 -7.15 -10.73 -27.76
C PRO A 24 -7.29 -9.59 -28.78
N LEU A 25 -6.79 -8.40 -28.44
CA LEU A 25 -6.85 -7.21 -29.29
C LEU A 25 -5.97 -7.31 -30.54
N ARG A 26 -4.96 -8.18 -30.52
CA ARG A 26 -4.00 -8.34 -31.64
C ARG A 26 -4.42 -9.40 -32.65
N ILE A 27 -5.55 -10.06 -32.44
CA ILE A 27 -5.97 -11.22 -33.24
C ILE A 27 -7.32 -10.97 -33.89
N LYS A 28 -7.35 -10.97 -35.22
CA LYS A 28 -8.61 -10.98 -35.97
C LYS A 28 -9.21 -12.39 -35.95
N GLY A 29 -10.45 -12.49 -35.47
CA GLY A 29 -11.15 -13.77 -35.30
C GLY A 29 -11.51 -14.50 -36.61
N PRO A 30 -11.96 -15.76 -36.54
CA PRO A 30 -12.21 -16.55 -35.33
C PRO A 30 -10.91 -17.17 -34.75
N ALA A 31 -10.68 -17.01 -33.45
CA ALA A 31 -9.51 -17.54 -32.76
C ALA A 31 -9.87 -18.05 -31.35
N VAL A 32 -9.12 -19.03 -30.86
CA VAL A 32 -9.19 -19.54 -29.48
C VAL A 32 -7.85 -19.20 -28.83
N ILE A 33 -7.88 -18.32 -27.83
CA ILE A 33 -6.67 -17.91 -27.10
C ILE A 33 -6.66 -18.66 -25.78
N LEU A 34 -5.63 -19.49 -25.58
CA LEU A 34 -5.35 -20.16 -24.33
C LEU A 34 -4.36 -19.28 -23.56
N PHE A 35 -4.73 -18.87 -22.33
CA PHE A 35 -4.01 -17.85 -21.55
C PHE A 35 -3.97 -16.47 -22.25
N PRO A 36 -5.11 -15.78 -22.44
CA PRO A 36 -5.11 -14.43 -22.98
C PRO A 36 -4.31 -13.48 -22.09
N LEU A 37 -3.41 -12.70 -22.70
CA LEU A 37 -2.58 -11.71 -22.01
C LEU A 37 -3.36 -10.39 -21.93
N GLU A 38 -3.88 -10.06 -20.75
CA GLU A 38 -4.38 -8.74 -20.39
C GLU A 38 -3.60 -8.27 -19.16
N SER A 39 -2.94 -7.12 -19.26
CA SER A 39 -2.11 -6.56 -18.19
C SER A 39 -2.81 -5.35 -17.57
N THR A 40 -3.24 -5.48 -16.31
CA THR A 40 -3.83 -4.38 -15.54
C THR A 40 -3.23 -4.32 -14.13
N TYR A 41 -2.55 -3.19 -13.87
CA TYR A 41 -2.30 -2.49 -12.59
C TYR A 41 -1.42 -3.15 -11.50
N LEU A 42 -0.35 -2.43 -11.11
CA LEU A 42 0.50 -2.68 -9.93
C LEU A 42 0.86 -1.35 -9.22
N CYS A 43 0.83 -1.33 -7.87
CA CYS A 43 1.03 -0.12 -7.05
C CYS A 43 2.53 0.15 -6.76
N CYS A 44 3.08 1.22 -7.33
CA CYS A 44 4.35 1.84 -6.95
C CYS A 44 4.08 3.21 -6.27
N GLY A 45 5.05 3.78 -5.55
CA GLY A 45 4.89 5.01 -4.78
C GLY A 45 5.87 6.10 -5.22
N LEU A 46 5.39 7.33 -5.37
CA LEU A 46 6.25 8.50 -5.58
C LEU A 46 5.90 9.59 -4.57
N ALA A 47 6.90 10.29 -4.05
CA ALA A 47 6.72 11.52 -3.29
C ALA A 47 7.85 12.52 -3.57
N GLY A 48 7.57 13.81 -3.54
CA GLY A 48 8.60 14.85 -3.66
C GLY A 48 8.19 16.18 -3.07
N ILE A 49 9.20 17.01 -2.77
CA ILE A 49 9.06 18.37 -2.25
C ILE A 49 9.69 19.33 -3.27
N VAL A 50 8.94 20.38 -3.62
CA VAL A 50 9.34 21.49 -4.50
C VAL A 50 9.28 22.79 -3.70
N THR A 51 10.43 23.38 -3.37
CA THR A 51 10.51 24.62 -2.57
C THR A 51 10.14 25.85 -3.40
N VAL A 52 9.36 26.81 -2.86
CA VAL A 52 9.05 28.08 -3.56
C VAL A 52 9.91 29.25 -3.05
N LYS A 53 10.16 30.26 -3.90
CA LYS A 53 11.08 31.38 -3.62
C LYS A 53 10.53 32.46 -2.68
N LYS A 54 9.22 32.58 -2.49
CA LYS A 54 8.61 33.62 -1.63
C LYS A 54 7.66 33.02 -0.62
N VAL A 55 7.98 33.18 0.65
CA VAL A 55 7.15 32.77 1.79
C VAL A 55 6.51 34.02 2.42
N PRO A 56 5.20 34.05 2.70
CA PRO A 56 4.57 35.15 3.44
C PRO A 56 5.17 35.29 4.85
N PRO A 57 5.29 36.52 5.39
CA PRO A 57 5.88 36.74 6.72
C PRO A 57 5.09 36.00 7.81
N ALA A 58 5.83 35.41 8.75
CA ALA A 58 5.27 34.75 9.92
C ALA A 58 4.56 35.77 10.84
N GLY A 59 3.42 35.36 11.42
CA GLY A 59 2.64 36.16 12.36
C GLY A 59 3.08 35.97 13.81
N GLU A 60 2.12 35.86 14.72
CA GLU A 60 2.31 35.51 16.13
C GLU A 60 2.98 34.12 16.30
N ASP A 61 3.76 33.93 17.38
CA ASP A 61 4.42 32.65 17.69
C ASP A 61 3.41 31.49 17.77
N PRO A 62 3.49 30.48 16.88
CA PRO A 62 2.46 29.46 16.81
C PRO A 62 2.35 28.60 18.08
N LEU A 63 3.45 28.42 18.83
CA LEU A 63 3.43 27.69 20.10
C LEU A 63 2.66 28.46 21.19
N THR A 64 2.96 29.75 21.41
CA THR A 64 2.23 30.59 22.38
C THR A 64 0.75 30.65 22.07
N LYS A 65 0.40 30.77 20.79
CA LYS A 65 -0.98 30.72 20.32
C LYS A 65 -1.63 29.38 20.66
N SER A 66 -0.94 28.26 20.45
CA SER A 66 -1.46 26.92 20.74
C SER A 66 -1.79 26.72 22.23
N PHE A 67 -0.91 27.16 23.13
CA PHE A 67 -1.18 27.15 24.59
C PHE A 67 -2.42 27.99 24.95
N THR A 68 -2.50 29.22 24.42
CA THR A 68 -3.64 30.12 24.69
C THR A 68 -4.96 29.51 24.24
N LEU A 69 -4.98 28.81 23.10
CA LEU A 69 -6.16 28.13 22.58
C LEU A 69 -6.48 26.87 23.41
N LEU A 70 -5.47 26.11 23.86
CA LEU A 70 -5.65 24.93 24.70
C LEU A 70 -6.30 25.29 26.05
N GLU A 71 -5.88 26.38 26.69
CA GLU A 71 -6.51 26.86 27.94
C GLU A 71 -7.99 27.20 27.74
N LYS A 72 -8.35 27.80 26.60
CA LYS A 72 -9.76 28.04 26.26
C LYS A 72 -10.54 26.75 26.05
N ILE A 73 -9.93 25.74 25.40
CA ILE A 73 -10.53 24.41 25.21
C ILE A 73 -10.77 23.72 26.55
N LYS A 74 -9.80 23.76 27.48
CA LYS A 74 -9.92 23.17 28.83
C LYS A 74 -11.14 23.72 29.59
N GLY A 75 -11.48 25.00 29.40
CA GLY A 75 -12.68 25.62 29.98
C GLY A 75 -14.02 25.11 29.42
N HIS A 76 -14.01 24.31 28.36
CA HIS A 76 -15.20 23.68 27.74
C HIS A 76 -15.01 22.16 27.63
N SER A 77 -14.40 21.57 28.66
CA SER A 77 -14.31 20.12 28.85
C SER A 77 -15.69 19.46 28.85
N TRP A 78 -15.79 18.16 28.57
CA TRP A 78 -17.11 17.51 28.51
C TRP A 78 -17.82 17.55 29.86
N GLU A 79 -17.06 17.45 30.95
CA GLU A 79 -17.54 17.63 32.32
C GLU A 79 -18.18 19.02 32.55
N HIS A 80 -17.57 20.09 32.03
CA HIS A 80 -18.14 21.44 32.13
C HIS A 80 -19.40 21.61 31.28
N VAL A 81 -19.43 21.02 30.09
CA VAL A 81 -20.61 21.07 29.21
C VAL A 81 -21.78 20.31 29.84
N GLU A 82 -21.53 19.15 30.45
CA GLU A 82 -22.58 18.36 31.08
C GLU A 82 -23.12 19.01 32.38
N SER A 83 -22.26 19.66 33.15
CA SER A 83 -22.65 20.31 34.42
C SER A 83 -23.27 21.70 34.25
N SER A 84 -23.11 22.33 33.09
CA SER A 84 -23.62 23.68 32.82
C SER A 84 -25.01 23.67 32.18
N PRO A 85 -26.00 24.39 32.73
CA PRO A 85 -27.32 24.52 32.10
C PRO A 85 -27.31 25.44 30.87
N TYR A 86 -26.19 26.13 30.60
CA TYR A 86 -26.06 27.11 29.51
C TYR A 86 -25.26 26.60 28.32
N LEU A 87 -24.60 25.45 28.44
CA LEU A 87 -23.78 24.86 27.38
C LEU A 87 -24.48 23.65 26.77
N SER A 88 -24.19 23.41 25.49
CA SER A 88 -24.72 22.30 24.72
C SER A 88 -23.60 21.43 24.18
N VAL A 89 -23.94 20.27 23.59
CA VAL A 89 -22.96 19.42 22.88
C VAL A 89 -22.22 20.17 21.75
N HIS A 90 -22.78 21.27 21.23
CA HIS A 90 -22.13 22.09 20.22
C HIS A 90 -20.96 22.92 20.78
N ASP A 91 -21.01 23.22 22.08
CA ASP A 91 -20.03 24.03 22.80
C ASP A 91 -18.86 23.20 23.34
N TYR A 92 -18.95 21.86 23.21
CA TYR A 92 -17.86 20.95 23.59
C TYR A 92 -16.55 21.31 22.87
N LEU A 93 -15.50 21.53 23.68
CA LEU A 93 -14.19 22.04 23.27
C LEU A 93 -14.27 23.38 22.51
N ASN A 94 -15.26 24.23 22.84
CA ASN A 94 -15.60 25.46 22.11
C ASN A 94 -15.89 25.24 20.61
N GLY A 95 -16.48 24.10 20.25
CA GLY A 95 -16.79 23.80 18.85
C GLY A 95 -15.53 23.45 18.03
N LYS A 96 -15.59 23.57 16.68
CA LYS A 96 -14.47 23.16 15.79
C LYS A 96 -13.38 24.21 15.67
N GLY A 97 -13.74 25.48 15.81
CA GLY A 97 -12.86 26.60 15.45
C GLY A 97 -11.55 26.64 16.23
N TYR A 98 -11.56 26.32 17.54
CA TYR A 98 -10.32 26.32 18.34
C TYR A 98 -9.39 25.16 17.99
N LEU A 99 -9.95 23.96 17.76
CA LEU A 99 -9.17 22.80 17.31
C LEU A 99 -8.53 23.06 15.94
N GLU A 100 -9.30 23.63 15.00
CA GLU A 100 -8.80 24.02 13.67
C GLU A 100 -7.75 25.15 13.76
N ALA A 101 -7.89 26.06 14.72
CA ALA A 101 -6.90 27.11 14.96
C ALA A 101 -5.59 26.58 15.55
N ILE A 102 -5.64 25.58 16.45
CA ILE A 102 -4.45 24.88 16.94
C ILE A 102 -3.81 24.07 15.80
N GLU A 103 -4.61 23.35 15.00
CA GLU A 103 -4.11 22.62 13.83
C GLU A 103 -3.33 23.55 12.89
N LYS A 104 -3.90 24.72 12.58
CA LYS A 104 -3.22 25.73 11.77
C LYS A 104 -1.90 26.19 12.41
N ALA A 105 -1.89 26.44 13.72
CA ALA A 105 -0.66 26.84 14.42
C ALA A 105 0.40 25.73 14.40
N LEU A 106 0.02 24.46 14.55
CA LEU A 106 0.95 23.33 14.43
C LEU A 106 1.46 23.16 12.99
N LEU A 107 0.63 23.38 11.98
CA LEU A 107 1.07 23.42 10.58
C LEU A 107 2.04 24.58 10.33
N ASP A 108 1.83 25.73 10.96
CA ASP A 108 2.78 26.86 10.90
C ASP A 108 4.13 26.49 11.54
N LEU A 109 4.17 25.68 12.62
CA LEU A 109 5.43 25.17 13.18
C LEU A 109 6.19 24.24 12.23
N LYS A 110 5.49 23.59 11.29
CA LYS A 110 6.11 22.77 10.24
C LYS A 110 6.73 23.63 9.13
N ARG A 111 6.67 24.96 9.20
CA ARG A 111 7.38 25.84 8.25
C ARG A 111 8.89 25.84 8.48
N ASP A 112 9.67 26.12 7.46
CA ASP A 112 11.14 26.10 7.52
C ASP A 112 11.69 27.11 8.53
N ASP A 113 11.14 28.31 8.62
CA ASP A 113 11.53 29.34 9.58
C ASP A 113 11.31 28.90 11.05
N HIS A 114 10.11 28.45 11.38
CA HIS A 114 9.76 28.00 12.73
C HIS A 114 10.42 26.67 13.10
N PHE A 115 10.55 25.74 12.16
CA PHE A 115 11.20 24.46 12.42
C PHE A 115 12.70 24.63 12.69
N VAL A 116 13.39 25.50 11.94
CA VAL A 116 14.78 25.86 12.23
C VAL A 116 14.90 26.46 13.63
N GLU A 117 13.99 27.38 13.99
CA GLU A 117 13.97 27.97 15.34
C GLU A 117 13.78 26.92 16.43
N LEU A 118 12.89 25.94 16.22
CA LEU A 118 12.69 24.80 17.12
C LEU A 118 13.98 23.99 17.30
N CYS A 119 14.69 23.70 16.21
CA CYS A 119 15.95 22.95 16.25
C CYS A 119 17.10 23.71 16.93
N GLU A 120 17.17 25.04 16.76
CA GLU A 120 18.27 25.85 17.30
C GLU A 120 18.04 26.28 18.75
N LYS A 121 16.80 26.58 19.15
CA LYS A 121 16.46 27.10 20.47
C LYS A 121 15.92 26.01 21.39
N ARG A 122 16.74 25.59 22.37
CA ARG A 122 16.35 24.61 23.39
C ARG A 122 15.08 25.00 24.15
N GLU A 123 14.89 26.29 24.44
CA GLU A 123 13.68 26.80 25.10
C GLU A 123 12.40 26.49 24.31
N LYS A 124 12.43 26.66 22.98
CA LYS A 124 11.29 26.37 22.10
C LYS A 124 10.99 24.86 22.04
N THR A 125 12.03 24.03 21.95
CA THR A 125 11.87 22.56 22.03
C THR A 125 11.25 22.15 23.37
N SER A 126 11.69 22.73 24.49
CA SER A 126 11.10 22.45 25.81
C SER A 126 9.64 22.89 25.91
N LEU A 127 9.29 24.05 25.33
CA LEU A 127 7.90 24.52 25.28
C LEU A 127 7.00 23.58 24.45
N LEU A 128 7.48 23.06 23.32
CA LEU A 128 6.74 22.04 22.55
C LEU A 128 6.49 20.78 23.40
N LYS A 129 7.51 20.30 24.13
CA LYS A 129 7.36 19.14 25.02
C LYS A 129 6.33 19.39 26.14
N GLN A 130 6.35 20.59 26.73
CA GLN A 130 5.35 20.97 27.73
C GLN A 130 3.93 20.99 27.11
N PHE A 131 3.77 21.55 25.92
CA PHE A 131 2.46 21.57 25.22
C PHE A 131 1.94 20.14 24.98
N VAL A 132 2.80 19.24 24.55
CA VAL A 132 2.48 17.82 24.33
C VAL A 132 1.99 17.17 25.62
N GLU A 133 2.72 17.32 26.73
CA GLU A 133 2.33 16.73 28.02
C GLU A 133 0.98 17.29 28.51
N GLU A 134 0.78 18.61 28.45
CA GLU A 134 -0.50 19.22 28.87
C GLU A 134 -1.69 18.77 28.01
N LEU A 135 -1.50 18.66 26.69
CA LEU A 135 -2.54 18.19 25.77
C LEU A 135 -2.85 16.71 26.00
N LYS A 136 -1.83 15.89 26.28
CA LYS A 136 -1.95 14.46 26.58
C LYS A 136 -2.71 14.23 27.90
N GLU A 137 -2.34 14.95 28.97
CA GLU A 137 -3.05 14.90 30.24
C GLU A 137 -4.52 15.29 30.09
N PHE A 138 -4.81 16.34 29.31
CA PHE A 138 -6.18 16.77 29.04
C PHE A 138 -6.98 15.72 28.26
N LEU A 139 -6.40 15.18 27.18
CA LEU A 139 -7.03 14.15 26.36
C LEU A 139 -7.37 12.89 27.19
N THR A 140 -6.43 12.41 28.02
CA THR A 140 -6.67 11.23 28.88
C THR A 140 -7.86 11.44 29.81
N LYS A 141 -7.96 12.61 30.46
CA LYS A 141 -9.10 12.94 31.33
C LYS A 141 -10.43 12.93 30.59
N GLU A 142 -10.46 13.47 29.37
CA GLU A 142 -11.66 13.49 28.53
C GLU A 142 -12.07 12.09 28.06
N GLU A 143 -11.09 11.23 27.75
CA GLU A 143 -11.33 9.84 27.38
C GLU A 143 -11.88 9.01 28.55
N GLU A 144 -11.25 9.10 29.73
CA GLU A 144 -11.71 8.42 30.96
C GLU A 144 -13.14 8.84 31.32
N PHE A 145 -13.45 10.13 31.21
CA PHE A 145 -14.79 10.63 31.45
C PHE A 145 -15.80 10.02 30.47
N LEU A 146 -15.47 9.98 29.17
CA LEU A 146 -16.36 9.42 28.16
C LEU A 146 -16.60 7.92 28.38
N GLU A 147 -15.57 7.16 28.75
CA GLU A 147 -15.70 5.71 29.00
C GLU A 147 -16.66 5.41 30.15
N THR A 148 -16.62 6.20 31.23
CA THR A 148 -17.50 6.01 32.39
C THR A 148 -18.97 6.36 32.10
N LYS A 149 -19.25 7.23 31.12
CA LYS A 149 -20.59 7.75 30.85
C LYS A 149 -21.18 7.44 29.47
N ALA A 150 -20.45 6.74 28.59
CA ALA A 150 -20.83 6.50 27.19
C ALA A 150 -22.28 6.00 26.99
N GLY A 151 -22.81 5.17 27.90
CA GLY A 151 -24.16 4.63 27.83
C GLY A 151 -25.31 5.62 28.09
N HIS A 152 -25.02 6.82 28.60
CA HIS A 152 -26.03 7.80 28.98
C HIS A 152 -26.38 8.78 27.85
N TYR A 153 -25.57 8.82 26.78
CA TYR A 153 -25.73 9.81 25.72
C TYR A 153 -26.45 9.26 24.50
N SER A 154 -27.18 10.13 23.82
CA SER A 154 -27.69 9.78 22.49
C SER A 154 -26.53 9.55 21.54
N THR A 155 -26.78 8.74 20.52
CA THR A 155 -25.76 8.40 19.53
C THR A 155 -25.22 9.62 18.77
N ALA A 156 -26.08 10.57 18.41
CA ALA A 156 -25.66 11.81 17.75
C ALA A 156 -24.73 12.66 18.64
N VAL A 157 -24.93 12.63 19.96
CA VAL A 157 -24.03 13.26 20.93
C VAL A 157 -22.70 12.51 20.98
N MET A 158 -22.73 11.18 21.05
CA MET A 158 -21.52 10.35 21.05
C MET A 158 -20.66 10.52 19.79
N GLU A 159 -21.28 10.61 18.61
CA GLU A 159 -20.55 10.85 17.36
C GLU A 159 -19.85 12.22 17.38
N ARG A 160 -20.52 13.26 17.91
CA ARG A 160 -19.94 14.60 18.05
C ARG A 160 -18.75 14.59 19.01
N ILE A 161 -18.89 14.04 20.21
CA ILE A 161 -17.80 13.97 21.19
C ILE A 161 -16.61 13.22 20.59
N ASN A 162 -16.85 12.03 20.02
CA ASN A 162 -15.80 11.23 19.39
C ASN A 162 -15.09 11.96 18.26
N SER A 163 -15.81 12.69 17.41
CA SER A 163 -15.18 13.46 16.34
C SER A 163 -14.22 14.53 16.87
N ARG A 164 -14.46 15.06 18.08
CA ARG A 164 -13.59 16.07 18.71
C ARG A 164 -12.39 15.44 19.40
N LEU A 165 -12.60 14.32 20.10
CA LEU A 165 -11.50 13.54 20.68
C LEU A 165 -10.55 13.03 19.60
N VAL A 166 -11.07 12.60 18.45
CA VAL A 166 -10.23 12.22 17.30
C VAL A 166 -9.39 13.41 16.82
N ALA A 167 -9.97 14.61 16.72
CA ALA A 167 -9.20 15.80 16.38
C ALA A 167 -8.13 16.13 17.43
N LEU A 168 -8.42 16.04 18.74
CA LEU A 168 -7.41 16.20 19.79
C LEU A 168 -6.26 15.18 19.67
N ARG A 169 -6.57 13.90 19.40
CA ARG A 169 -5.55 12.86 19.14
C ARG A 169 -4.67 13.22 17.95
N ASP A 170 -5.26 13.75 16.87
CA ASP A 170 -4.52 14.18 15.69
C ASP A 170 -3.61 15.38 15.99
N LEU A 171 -4.07 16.34 16.80
CA LEU A 171 -3.26 17.48 17.26
C LEU A 171 -2.09 17.02 18.14
N LEU A 172 -2.35 16.12 19.10
CA LEU A 172 -1.32 15.54 19.96
C LEU A 172 -0.27 14.80 19.12
N TRP A 173 -0.71 13.95 18.19
CA TRP A 173 0.17 13.23 17.28
C TRP A 173 1.00 14.18 16.41
N THR A 174 0.39 15.23 15.88
CA THR A 174 1.10 16.23 15.08
C THR A 174 2.21 16.89 15.90
N ALA A 175 1.94 17.29 17.14
CA ALA A 175 2.92 17.94 17.99
C ALA A 175 4.03 16.97 18.46
N GLU A 176 3.66 15.77 18.92
CA GLU A 176 4.58 14.79 19.50
C GLU A 176 5.39 14.05 18.43
N VAL A 177 4.72 13.55 17.39
CA VAL A 177 5.30 12.65 16.40
C VAL A 177 5.80 13.40 15.18
N ASP A 178 4.92 14.14 14.48
CA ASP A 178 5.32 14.78 13.22
C ASP A 178 6.31 15.95 13.42
N ILE A 179 6.30 16.59 14.59
CA ILE A 179 7.22 17.70 14.91
C ILE A 179 8.26 17.24 15.93
N GLY A 180 7.83 16.74 17.09
CA GLY A 180 8.72 16.35 18.18
C GLY A 180 9.76 15.30 17.79
N ARG A 181 9.34 14.14 17.26
CA ARG A 181 10.28 13.09 16.83
C ARG A 181 11.15 13.50 15.64
N SER A 182 10.66 14.37 14.78
CA SER A 182 11.49 14.93 13.70
C SER A 182 12.63 15.77 14.26
N ILE A 183 12.38 16.63 15.26
CA ILE A 183 13.44 17.37 15.96
C ILE A 183 14.43 16.41 16.63
N GLU A 184 13.94 15.35 17.29
CA GLU A 184 14.82 14.34 17.90
C GLU A 184 15.69 13.61 16.86
N ALA A 185 15.14 13.27 15.70
CA ALA A 185 15.90 12.68 14.60
C ALA A 185 16.95 13.64 14.03
N MET A 186 16.65 14.95 13.97
CA MET A 186 17.59 15.99 13.58
C MET A 186 18.75 16.11 14.58
N HIS A 187 18.45 16.25 15.87
CA HIS A 187 19.47 16.35 16.93
C HIS A 187 20.27 15.05 17.09
N GLY A 188 19.66 13.90 16.83
CA GLY A 188 20.31 12.59 16.81
C GLY A 188 21.21 12.35 15.60
N GLN A 189 21.29 13.29 14.65
CA GLN A 189 22.13 13.20 13.45
C GLN A 189 21.95 11.89 12.68
N VAL A 190 20.70 11.42 12.59
CA VAL A 190 20.34 10.11 12.02
C VAL A 190 20.85 9.93 10.58
N TYR A 191 20.83 11.02 9.81
CA TYR A 191 21.16 11.00 8.38
C TYR A 191 22.62 11.35 8.10
N ILE A 192 23.17 12.33 8.80
CA ILE A 192 24.51 12.86 8.53
C ILE A 192 25.20 13.19 9.87
N PRO A 193 26.29 12.50 10.23
CA PRO A 193 27.00 12.71 11.47
C PRO A 193 27.81 14.01 11.44
N GLU A 194 28.03 14.59 12.62
CA GLU A 194 28.94 15.73 12.87
C GLU A 194 28.63 17.00 12.07
N MET A 195 27.38 17.18 11.63
CA MET A 195 26.96 18.37 10.90
C MET A 195 26.89 19.62 11.79
N PRO A 196 27.33 20.79 11.29
CA PRO A 196 27.21 22.04 12.01
C PRO A 196 25.74 22.47 12.11
N ALA A 197 25.35 23.03 13.25
CA ALA A 197 24.02 23.63 13.40
C ALA A 197 23.94 24.91 12.56
N SER A 198 23.13 24.89 11.51
CA SER A 198 22.83 26.08 10.70
C SER A 198 21.46 25.96 10.03
N PRO A 199 20.81 27.08 9.66
CA PRO A 199 19.51 27.04 9.00
C PRO A 199 19.49 26.20 7.72
N SER A 200 20.55 26.26 6.91
CA SER A 200 20.64 25.49 5.66
C SER A 200 20.66 23.97 5.91
N VAL A 201 21.43 23.54 6.91
CA VAL A 201 21.51 22.13 7.32
C VAL A 201 20.14 21.63 7.77
N TRP A 202 19.46 22.36 8.66
CA TRP A 202 18.16 21.94 9.19
C TRP A 202 17.09 21.85 8.11
N LYS A 203 17.04 22.80 7.16
CA LYS A 203 16.08 22.78 6.04
C LYS A 203 16.28 21.55 5.14
N LYS A 204 17.53 21.24 4.75
CA LYS A 204 17.84 20.07 3.91
C LYS A 204 17.57 18.75 4.64
N LEU A 205 17.95 18.65 5.93
CA LEU A 205 17.72 17.44 6.72
C LEU A 205 16.23 17.22 6.99
N LYS A 206 15.43 18.27 7.20
CA LYS A 206 13.97 18.19 7.31
C LYS A 206 13.34 17.61 6.03
N LYS A 207 13.75 18.09 4.85
CA LYS A 207 13.30 17.56 3.55
C LYS A 207 13.67 16.08 3.38
N LEU A 208 14.90 15.70 3.71
CA LEU A 208 15.34 14.30 3.69
C LEU A 208 14.52 13.43 4.65
N HIS A 209 14.33 13.88 5.89
CA HIS A 209 13.56 13.17 6.90
C HIS A 209 12.13 12.92 6.44
N PHE A 210 11.46 13.95 5.94
CA PHE A 210 10.12 13.82 5.39
C PHE A 210 10.07 12.78 4.25
N LEU A 211 10.99 12.85 3.28
CA LEU A 211 11.00 11.89 2.17
C LEU A 211 11.25 10.46 2.63
N PHE A 212 12.09 10.26 3.64
CA PHE A 212 12.30 8.94 4.24
C PHE A 212 11.09 8.45 5.04
N ASN A 213 10.36 9.33 5.73
CA ASN A 213 9.09 8.98 6.35
C ASN A 213 8.03 8.65 5.29
N CYS A 214 8.00 9.38 4.17
CA CYS A 214 7.16 9.05 3.02
C CYS A 214 7.53 7.68 2.44
N LEU A 215 8.82 7.36 2.32
CA LEU A 215 9.27 6.04 1.89
C LEU A 215 8.73 4.93 2.78
N ASP A 216 8.86 5.04 4.10
CA ASP A 216 8.36 4.04 5.06
C ASP A 216 6.83 3.85 5.00
N ARG A 217 6.09 4.90 4.63
CA ARG A 217 4.62 4.87 4.49
C ARG A 217 4.18 4.33 3.14
N LEU A 218 4.89 4.65 2.06
CA LEU A 218 4.52 4.28 0.69
C LEU A 218 5.07 2.90 0.31
N GLU A 219 6.15 2.45 0.95
CA GLU A 219 6.66 1.09 0.82
C GLU A 219 5.80 0.15 1.67
N VAL A 220 4.91 -0.64 1.05
CA VAL A 220 4.03 -1.58 1.78
C VAL A 220 4.31 -3.05 1.50
N ARG A 221 5.15 -3.37 0.50
CA ARG A 221 5.40 -4.74 0.00
C ARG A 221 6.79 -5.32 0.26
N GLY A 222 7.75 -4.51 0.73
CA GLY A 222 9.09 -4.92 1.18
C GLY A 222 10.02 -5.52 0.12
N ARG A 223 9.51 -5.98 -1.04
CA ARG A 223 10.30 -6.30 -2.23
C ARG A 223 10.22 -5.11 -3.14
N ASP A 224 11.36 -4.54 -3.55
CA ASP A 224 11.46 -3.61 -4.69
C ASP A 224 12.81 -2.87 -4.76
N SER A 225 12.87 -1.95 -5.70
CA SER A 225 13.87 -0.89 -5.80
C SER A 225 13.33 0.43 -5.26
N ALA A 226 14.22 1.26 -4.71
CA ALA A 226 13.92 2.64 -4.39
C ALA A 226 15.06 3.56 -4.84
N GLY A 227 14.72 4.80 -5.18
CA GLY A 227 15.70 5.82 -5.50
C GLY A 227 15.25 7.21 -5.07
N ILE A 228 16.21 8.00 -4.61
CA ILE A 228 16.01 9.39 -4.20
C ILE A 228 16.92 10.29 -5.04
N GLN A 229 16.36 11.40 -5.50
CA GLN A 229 17.10 12.42 -6.23
C GLN A 229 16.96 13.76 -5.51
N LEU A 230 18.11 14.39 -5.27
CA LEU A 230 18.25 15.65 -4.56
C LEU A 230 18.80 16.69 -5.52
N ILE A 231 17.99 17.69 -5.88
CA ILE A 231 18.36 18.74 -6.82
C ILE A 231 18.43 20.08 -6.10
N ALA A 232 19.44 20.87 -6.40
CA ALA A 232 19.58 22.24 -5.94
C ALA A 232 20.08 23.17 -7.05
N LEU A 233 19.58 24.40 -7.02
CA LEU A 233 20.10 25.50 -7.82
C LEU A 233 21.09 26.30 -6.98
N CYS A 234 22.31 26.42 -7.46
CA CYS A 234 23.40 27.12 -6.79
C CYS A 234 23.78 28.37 -7.60
N ASP A 235 24.11 29.46 -6.92
CA ASP A 235 24.84 30.55 -7.57
C ASP A 235 26.32 30.17 -7.75
N GLU A 236 27.07 31.00 -8.47
CA GLU A 236 28.50 30.76 -8.73
C GLU A 236 29.33 30.71 -7.45
N LYS A 237 28.96 31.51 -6.44
CA LYS A 237 29.67 31.58 -5.16
C LYS A 237 29.51 30.29 -4.37
N THR A 238 28.29 29.78 -4.28
CA THR A 238 27.97 28.52 -3.61
C THR A 238 28.67 27.35 -4.31
N LEU A 239 28.67 27.31 -5.64
CA LEU A 239 29.39 26.27 -6.38
C LEU A 239 30.90 26.34 -6.11
N TRP A 240 31.50 27.54 -6.16
CA TRP A 240 32.92 27.71 -5.86
C TRP A 240 33.28 27.27 -4.43
N GLN A 241 32.43 27.59 -3.44
CA GLN A 241 32.60 27.14 -2.06
C GLN A 241 32.55 25.62 -1.95
N PHE A 242 31.63 24.99 -2.68
CA PHE A 242 31.50 23.54 -2.73
C PHE A 242 32.76 22.89 -3.30
N GLU A 243 33.19 23.28 -4.50
CA GLU A 243 34.38 22.71 -5.15
C GLU A 243 35.65 22.94 -4.33
N LYS A 244 35.80 24.12 -3.73
CA LYS A 244 36.90 24.42 -2.81
C LYS A 244 36.91 23.46 -1.62
N SER A 245 35.76 23.20 -0.99
CA SER A 245 35.67 22.28 0.14
C SER A 245 36.01 20.83 -0.25
N LEU A 246 35.65 20.40 -1.46
CA LEU A 246 36.00 19.07 -1.97
C LEU A 246 37.52 18.94 -2.18
N ALA A 247 38.16 19.98 -2.73
CA ALA A 247 39.60 20.02 -2.91
C ALA A 247 40.35 19.97 -1.55
N GLU A 248 39.89 20.75 -0.56
CA GLU A 248 40.47 20.77 0.79
C GLU A 248 40.35 19.42 1.52
N LYS A 249 39.30 18.64 1.20
CA LYS A 249 39.05 17.30 1.78
C LYS A 249 39.62 16.15 0.95
N GLY A 250 40.26 16.43 -0.19
CA GLY A 250 40.82 15.41 -1.08
C GLY A 250 39.76 14.54 -1.77
N LEU A 251 38.56 15.07 -2.01
CA LEU A 251 37.43 14.35 -2.60
C LEU A 251 37.28 14.57 -4.12
N GLN A 252 38.22 15.28 -4.75
CA GLN A 252 38.11 15.72 -6.15
C GLN A 252 38.05 14.55 -7.14
N GLU A 253 38.87 13.51 -6.95
CA GLU A 253 38.90 12.34 -7.84
C GLU A 253 37.56 11.57 -7.81
N GLU A 254 37.00 11.35 -6.60
CA GLU A 254 35.70 10.71 -6.43
C GLU A 254 34.57 11.56 -7.04
N PHE A 255 34.64 12.88 -6.85
CA PHE A 255 33.69 13.82 -7.44
C PHE A 255 33.71 13.80 -8.97
N ASP A 256 34.91 13.80 -9.57
CA ASP A 256 35.09 13.71 -11.02
C ASP A 256 34.62 12.37 -11.61
N GLU A 257 34.80 11.27 -10.86
CA GLU A 257 34.30 9.96 -11.27
C GLU A 257 32.76 9.90 -11.26
N ARG A 258 32.14 10.46 -10.21
CA ARG A 258 30.70 10.40 -10.00
C ARG A 258 29.90 11.30 -10.95
N ARG A 259 30.53 12.34 -11.50
CA ARG A 259 29.91 13.28 -12.45
C ARG A 259 29.96 12.87 -13.93
N LYS A 260 30.54 11.71 -14.24
CA LYS A 260 30.61 11.21 -15.62
C LYS A 260 29.23 10.99 -16.23
N ASP A 261 29.10 11.28 -17.52
CA ASP A 261 27.86 11.08 -18.26
C ASP A 261 27.53 9.59 -18.44
N ARG A 262 26.72 9.03 -17.54
CA ARG A 262 26.17 7.67 -17.63
C ARG A 262 24.75 7.53 -17.04
N ASP A 263 24.10 6.40 -17.30
CA ASP A 263 22.84 6.06 -16.64
C ASP A 263 22.96 6.17 -15.12
N LEU A 264 21.86 6.60 -14.48
CA LEU A 264 21.85 6.85 -13.04
C LEU A 264 21.98 5.54 -12.26
N VAL A 265 23.06 5.46 -11.49
CA VAL A 265 23.39 4.43 -10.49
C VAL A 265 23.48 5.05 -9.10
N ASN A 266 23.60 4.25 -8.06
CA ASN A 266 23.75 4.72 -6.69
C ASN A 266 25.01 5.60 -6.57
N GLY A 267 24.86 6.78 -5.97
CA GLY A 267 25.92 7.77 -5.86
C GLY A 267 26.15 8.59 -7.13
N SER A 268 25.31 8.52 -8.16
CA SER A 268 25.47 9.40 -9.34
C SER A 268 25.34 10.88 -8.95
N LEU A 269 26.14 11.73 -9.59
CA LEU A 269 26.19 13.17 -9.35
C LEU A 269 26.14 13.92 -10.69
N SER A 270 25.58 15.13 -10.72
CA SER A 270 25.66 15.99 -11.91
C SER A 270 25.82 17.45 -11.49
N VAL A 271 26.74 18.17 -12.13
CA VAL A 271 26.89 19.63 -12.02
C VAL A 271 26.74 20.20 -13.42
N LEU A 272 25.64 20.90 -13.67
CA LEU A 272 25.25 21.34 -15.01
C LEU A 272 25.01 22.86 -15.00
N PRO A 273 25.38 23.59 -16.06
CA PRO A 273 25.05 25.01 -16.18
C PRO A 273 23.54 25.23 -16.29
N LEU A 274 23.08 26.39 -15.83
CA LEU A 274 21.71 26.85 -16.09
C LEU A 274 21.59 27.45 -17.50
N PRO A 275 20.40 27.42 -18.13
CA PRO A 275 20.19 28.04 -19.44
C PRO A 275 20.48 29.55 -19.47
N SER A 276 20.33 30.22 -18.32
CA SER A 276 20.69 31.64 -18.16
C SER A 276 22.19 31.91 -18.25
N GLY A 277 23.04 30.88 -18.11
CA GLY A 277 24.49 31.00 -17.96
C GLY A 277 24.96 31.39 -16.55
N GLU A 278 24.05 31.86 -15.69
CA GLU A 278 24.34 32.26 -14.30
C GLU A 278 23.95 31.15 -13.32
N GLY A 279 24.91 30.62 -12.57
CA GLY A 279 24.69 29.57 -11.57
C GLY A 279 24.73 28.14 -12.13
N SER A 280 24.33 27.17 -11.32
CA SER A 280 24.44 25.75 -11.66
C SER A 280 23.34 24.89 -11.05
N TYR A 281 22.98 23.84 -11.77
CA TYR A 281 22.09 22.77 -11.38
C TYR A 281 22.93 21.62 -10.83
N LEU A 282 22.85 21.39 -9.52
CA LEU A 282 23.52 20.30 -8.83
C LEU A 282 22.52 19.20 -8.51
N SER A 283 22.84 17.95 -8.83
CA SER A 283 21.99 16.80 -8.46
C SER A 283 22.78 15.64 -7.87
N PHE A 284 22.21 15.02 -6.84
CA PHE A 284 22.69 13.77 -6.22
C PHE A 284 21.62 12.70 -6.37
N THR A 285 22.01 11.48 -6.74
CA THR A 285 21.10 10.33 -6.88
C THR A 285 21.59 9.15 -6.06
N TYR A 286 20.71 8.60 -5.23
CA TYR A 286 20.96 7.37 -4.47
C TYR A 286 19.92 6.33 -4.82
N LYS A 287 20.36 5.08 -4.97
CA LYS A 287 19.52 3.98 -5.44
C LYS A 287 19.82 2.72 -4.63
N THR A 288 18.80 1.90 -4.46
CA THR A 288 18.93 0.58 -3.87
C THR A 288 17.92 -0.35 -4.52
N SER A 289 18.25 -1.64 -4.59
CA SER A 289 17.39 -2.66 -5.16
C SER A 289 17.57 -3.97 -4.43
N SER A 290 16.47 -4.61 -4.05
CA SER A 290 16.49 -5.98 -3.56
C SER A 290 15.34 -6.79 -4.15
N VAL A 291 15.68 -7.92 -4.77
CA VAL A 291 14.70 -8.90 -5.27
C VAL A 291 13.84 -9.46 -4.11
N VAL A 292 14.43 -9.56 -2.92
CA VAL A 292 13.75 -9.98 -1.69
C VAL A 292 14.22 -9.08 -0.55
N GLY A 293 13.42 -8.06 -0.22
CA GLY A 293 13.70 -7.15 0.88
C GLY A 293 12.74 -7.35 2.07
N GLU A 294 12.95 -6.54 3.09
CA GLU A 294 12.10 -6.40 4.27
C GLU A 294 11.61 -4.96 4.35
N LEU A 295 10.44 -4.75 4.96
CA LEU A 295 9.87 -3.42 5.08
C LEU A 295 10.80 -2.47 5.86
N GLY A 296 11.19 -1.36 5.25
CA GLY A 296 12.15 -0.39 5.79
C GLY A 296 13.61 -0.65 5.39
N LEU A 297 13.91 -1.75 4.68
CA LEU A 297 15.26 -2.04 4.18
C LEU A 297 15.70 -1.00 3.15
N ASN A 298 14.81 -0.58 2.24
CA ASN A 298 15.13 0.45 1.25
C ASN A 298 15.50 1.77 1.92
N ARG A 299 14.74 2.18 2.95
CA ARG A 299 15.08 3.34 3.77
C ARG A 299 16.45 3.17 4.42
N GLN A 300 16.71 2.05 5.09
CA GLN A 300 18.00 1.81 5.76
C GLN A 300 19.17 1.91 4.78
N ASN A 301 19.06 1.27 3.61
CA ASN A 301 20.10 1.29 2.59
C ASN A 301 20.36 2.70 2.04
N LEU A 302 19.30 3.45 1.70
CA LEU A 302 19.43 4.81 1.19
C LEU A 302 19.96 5.77 2.25
N VAL A 303 19.54 5.62 3.51
CA VAL A 303 20.09 6.39 4.64
C VAL A 303 21.57 6.06 4.83
N SER A 304 21.97 4.79 4.76
CA SER A 304 23.40 4.40 4.85
C SER A 304 24.22 5.04 3.72
N ALA A 305 23.71 4.99 2.49
CA ALA A 305 24.38 5.58 1.33
C ALA A 305 24.61 7.09 1.50
N ILE A 306 23.60 7.84 1.97
CA ILE A 306 23.74 9.27 2.26
C ILE A 306 24.67 9.53 3.45
N ARG A 307 24.57 8.69 4.50
CA ARG A 307 25.38 8.81 5.70
C ARG A 307 26.87 8.59 5.43
N GLU A 308 27.21 7.77 4.44
CA GLU A 308 28.59 7.47 4.04
C GLU A 308 29.13 8.44 2.98
N ASP A 309 28.29 9.27 2.36
CA ASP A 309 28.66 10.16 1.25
C ASP A 309 29.31 11.48 1.72
N LYS A 310 30.64 11.47 1.81
CA LYS A 310 31.45 12.62 2.23
C LYS A 310 31.33 13.83 1.30
N ILE A 311 31.03 13.62 0.01
CA ILE A 311 30.86 14.71 -0.97
C ILE A 311 29.56 15.44 -0.66
N PHE A 312 28.46 14.69 -0.48
CA PHE A 312 27.17 15.28 -0.11
C PHE A 312 27.24 16.03 1.23
N HIS A 313 28.02 15.53 2.19
CA HIS A 313 28.24 16.21 3.46
C HIS A 313 28.86 17.59 3.32
N GLN A 314 29.70 17.83 2.30
CA GLN A 314 30.26 19.16 2.05
C GLN A 314 29.22 20.12 1.43
N PHE A 315 28.22 19.59 0.73
CA PHE A 315 27.16 20.38 0.12
C PHE A 315 26.10 20.84 1.12
N VAL A 316 25.75 20.00 2.09
CA VAL A 316 24.61 20.23 3.01
C VAL A 316 24.68 21.57 3.77
N PRO A 317 25.84 22.06 4.25
CA PRO A 317 25.93 23.36 4.91
C PRO A 317 25.71 24.58 4.00
N LEU A 318 25.78 24.42 2.67
CA LEU A 318 25.78 25.53 1.73
C LEU A 318 24.37 26.06 1.47
N GLU A 319 24.24 27.38 1.31
CA GLU A 319 22.98 28.05 0.99
C GLU A 319 22.71 27.99 -0.51
N THR A 320 21.50 27.59 -0.88
CA THR A 320 21.07 27.31 -2.25
C THR A 320 19.93 28.26 -2.62
N LEU A 321 19.73 28.50 -3.92
CA LEU A 321 18.65 29.35 -4.42
C LEU A 321 17.30 28.65 -4.29
N THR A 322 17.23 27.39 -4.70
CA THR A 322 16.06 26.51 -4.54
C THR A 322 16.48 25.05 -4.44
N GLU A 323 15.58 24.22 -3.93
CA GLU A 323 15.79 22.78 -3.72
C GLU A 323 14.54 22.00 -4.13
N THR A 324 14.73 20.93 -4.89
CA THR A 324 13.68 19.97 -5.30
C THR A 324 14.16 18.56 -5.05
N PHE A 325 13.57 17.90 -4.06
CA PHE A 325 13.94 16.54 -3.69
C PHE A 325 12.76 15.61 -3.94
N PHE A 326 12.99 14.44 -4.51
CA PHE A 326 11.93 13.45 -4.66
C PHE A 326 12.47 12.02 -4.53
N ILE A 327 11.58 11.12 -4.14
CA ILE A 327 11.86 9.72 -3.88
C ILE A 327 10.81 8.84 -4.54
N HIS A 328 11.25 7.71 -5.07
CA HIS A 328 10.39 6.72 -5.72
C HIS A 328 10.63 5.34 -5.13
N THR A 329 9.53 4.60 -4.91
CA THR A 329 9.52 3.15 -4.71
C THR A 329 8.96 2.50 -5.96
N ARG A 330 9.77 1.65 -6.57
CA ARG A 330 9.44 0.99 -7.83
C ARG A 330 9.09 -0.46 -7.61
N TRP A 331 7.81 -0.76 -7.82
CA TRP A 331 7.36 -2.09 -8.18
C TRP A 331 7.63 -2.39 -9.63
N ALA A 332 8.64 -3.23 -9.87
CA ALA A 332 9.00 -3.70 -11.19
C ALA A 332 7.85 -4.51 -11.86
N SER A 333 7.04 -3.84 -12.68
CA SER A 333 6.11 -4.41 -13.66
C SER A 333 6.82 -4.70 -14.99
N VAL A 334 7.66 -3.77 -15.44
CA VAL A 334 8.49 -3.87 -16.66
C VAL A 334 9.97 -3.65 -16.31
N GLY A 335 10.81 -4.66 -16.58
CA GLY A 335 12.26 -4.60 -16.39
C GLY A 335 12.74 -5.14 -15.03
N SER A 336 13.97 -5.65 -14.99
CA SER A 336 14.54 -6.36 -13.83
C SER A 336 14.64 -5.48 -12.57
N ILE A 337 14.59 -6.11 -11.38
CA ILE A 337 14.85 -5.44 -10.09
C ILE A 337 16.36 -5.29 -9.92
N THR A 338 16.89 -4.16 -10.39
CA THR A 338 18.32 -3.82 -10.44
C THR A 338 18.48 -2.31 -10.28
N GLU A 339 19.67 -1.88 -9.91
CA GLU A 339 19.97 -0.48 -9.62
C GLU A 339 19.73 0.44 -10.83
N GLU A 340 20.12 0.01 -12.02
CA GLU A 340 19.97 0.74 -13.28
C GLU A 340 18.51 0.98 -13.66
N ASN A 341 17.61 0.12 -13.19
CA ASN A 341 16.18 0.20 -13.43
C ASN A 341 15.42 0.91 -12.30
N CYS A 342 16.07 1.23 -11.17
CA CYS A 342 15.45 2.06 -10.12
C CYS A 342 15.17 3.46 -10.67
N HIS A 343 14.02 4.03 -10.34
CA HIS A 343 13.74 5.43 -10.71
C HIS A 343 14.44 6.38 -9.74
N PRO A 344 14.80 7.61 -10.18
CA PRO A 344 14.59 8.18 -11.51
C PRO A 344 15.58 7.69 -12.59
N LEU A 345 15.18 7.85 -13.84
CA LEU A 345 15.98 7.58 -15.05
C LEU A 345 16.32 8.90 -15.75
N ASN A 346 17.44 8.95 -16.47
CA ASN A 346 17.86 10.11 -17.27
C ASN A 346 17.73 9.86 -18.79
N ASN A 347 18.02 10.86 -19.62
CA ASN A 347 18.07 10.78 -21.10
C ASN A 347 19.42 10.32 -21.67
N PHE A 348 20.26 9.59 -20.91
CA PHE A 348 21.58 9.19 -21.42
C PHE A 348 21.49 7.93 -22.27
N ILE A 349 22.41 7.77 -23.21
CA ILE A 349 22.45 6.64 -24.15
C ILE A 349 23.87 6.08 -24.23
N THR A 350 23.98 4.87 -24.78
CA THR A 350 25.26 4.24 -25.05
C THR A 350 26.05 5.05 -26.07
N GLY A 351 27.28 5.45 -25.74
CA GLY A 351 28.15 6.25 -26.62
C GLY A 351 28.06 7.77 -26.40
N GLY A 352 27.22 8.23 -25.46
CA GLY A 352 27.04 9.65 -25.13
C GLY A 352 26.10 10.38 -26.10
N SER A 353 25.65 11.59 -25.71
CA SER A 353 24.78 12.43 -26.53
C SER A 353 25.37 13.83 -26.68
N LYS A 354 25.48 14.34 -27.90
CA LYS A 354 25.52 15.79 -28.13
C LYS A 354 24.08 16.30 -28.17
N ARG A 355 23.74 17.21 -27.27
CA ARG A 355 22.36 17.71 -27.12
C ARG A 355 22.32 19.17 -27.53
N ASN A 356 21.78 19.41 -28.72
CA ASN A 356 21.42 20.75 -29.17
C ASN A 356 19.90 20.81 -29.23
N PHE A 357 19.31 21.59 -28.33
CA PHE A 357 17.87 21.82 -28.31
C PHE A 357 17.64 23.20 -28.92
N PRO A 358 17.04 23.34 -30.11
CA PRO A 358 16.97 24.64 -30.80
C PRO A 358 16.40 25.79 -29.97
N HIS A 359 15.51 25.50 -29.02
CA HIS A 359 14.95 26.50 -28.11
C HIS A 359 15.90 26.93 -26.97
N TYR A 360 16.83 26.07 -26.56
CA TYR A 360 17.70 26.26 -25.38
C TYR A 360 19.20 26.32 -25.70
N GLY A 361 19.59 26.00 -26.94
CA GLY A 361 20.97 25.94 -27.42
C GLY A 361 21.67 24.59 -27.20
N GLU A 362 22.97 24.58 -27.44
CA GLU A 362 23.85 23.45 -27.16
C GLU A 362 24.29 23.47 -25.70
N GLY A 363 24.17 22.33 -25.02
CA GLY A 363 24.55 22.21 -23.61
C GLY A 363 24.36 20.79 -23.06
N PRO A 364 24.87 20.50 -21.85
CA PRO A 364 24.70 19.21 -21.20
C PRO A 364 23.29 19.14 -20.57
N TRP A 365 22.27 19.00 -21.41
CA TRP A 365 20.88 18.99 -20.99
C TRP A 365 20.44 17.63 -20.48
N VAL A 366 19.93 17.56 -19.25
CA VAL A 366 19.54 16.32 -18.60
C VAL A 366 18.08 16.38 -18.20
N ILE A 367 17.35 15.31 -18.51
CA ILE A 367 15.93 15.15 -18.19
C ILE A 367 15.83 13.95 -17.28
N TYR A 368 15.27 14.13 -16.09
CA TYR A 368 15.03 13.07 -15.13
C TYR A 368 13.55 12.74 -15.09
N ALA A 369 13.20 11.45 -15.08
CA ALA A 369 11.83 11.01 -14.99
C ALA A 369 11.66 9.85 -14.00
N ALA A 370 10.52 9.86 -13.31
CA ALA A 370 10.01 8.73 -12.55
C ALA A 370 8.58 8.42 -12.99
N LEU A 371 8.23 7.14 -12.99
CA LEU A 371 6.95 6.62 -13.44
C LEU A 371 6.32 5.77 -12.35
N ASN A 372 5.03 6.00 -12.13
CA ASN A 372 4.12 5.02 -11.58
C ASN A 372 3.17 4.53 -12.68
N GLY A 373 2.90 3.22 -12.72
CA GLY A 373 2.17 2.60 -13.82
C GLY A 373 3.08 2.17 -14.96
N ASP A 374 2.51 1.98 -16.14
CA ASP A 374 3.19 1.36 -17.28
C ASP A 374 2.99 2.18 -18.56
N ILE A 375 4.01 2.18 -19.42
CA ILE A 375 3.87 2.61 -20.82
C ILE A 375 3.70 1.35 -21.68
N ASP A 376 2.46 1.01 -22.02
CA ASP A 376 2.12 -0.27 -22.68
C ASP A 376 2.81 -0.46 -24.04
N ASN A 377 3.06 0.64 -24.76
CA ASN A 377 3.71 0.65 -26.07
C ASN A 377 5.23 0.93 -26.01
N TYR A 378 5.89 0.80 -24.86
CA TYR A 378 7.30 1.13 -24.69
C TYR A 378 8.25 0.39 -25.66
N LEU A 379 7.95 -0.86 -26.03
CA LEU A 379 8.79 -1.63 -26.98
C LEU A 379 8.75 -1.06 -28.40
N GLU A 380 7.66 -0.44 -28.80
CA GLU A 380 7.57 0.25 -30.09
C GLU A 380 8.40 1.54 -30.05
N LEU A 381 8.19 2.36 -29.03
CA LEU A 381 8.91 3.61 -28.83
C LEU A 381 10.43 3.38 -28.66
N ARG A 382 10.82 2.32 -27.95
CA ARG A 382 12.23 1.91 -27.83
C ARG A 382 12.86 1.65 -29.19
N ARG A 383 12.17 0.89 -30.05
CA ARG A 383 12.67 0.56 -31.40
C ARG A 383 12.78 1.79 -32.28
N GLU A 384 11.85 2.73 -32.16
CA GLU A 384 11.90 4.03 -32.85
C GLU A 384 13.16 4.81 -32.45
N ILE A 385 13.40 4.97 -31.15
CA ILE A 385 14.57 5.68 -30.61
C ILE A 385 15.89 5.00 -31.01
N GLU A 386 15.98 3.67 -30.88
CA GLU A 386 17.19 2.93 -31.23
C GLU A 386 17.47 2.95 -32.75
N GLN A 387 16.43 3.01 -33.60
CA GLN A 387 16.58 3.20 -35.05
C GLN A 387 17.12 4.58 -35.44
N GLU A 388 16.89 5.58 -34.60
CA GLU A 388 17.42 6.95 -34.76
C GLU A 388 18.87 7.07 -34.25
N GLY A 389 19.48 5.96 -33.81
CA GLY A 389 20.87 5.90 -33.35
C GLY A 389 21.03 6.13 -31.85
N GLU A 390 19.94 6.33 -31.11
CA GLU A 390 19.93 6.51 -29.66
C GLU A 390 19.87 5.17 -28.92
N LEU A 391 21.02 4.49 -28.80
CA LEU A 391 21.08 3.14 -28.24
C LEU A 391 20.93 3.10 -26.71
N ILE A 392 19.87 2.46 -26.22
CA ILE A 392 19.64 2.26 -24.78
C ILE A 392 20.53 1.11 -24.25
N ALA A 393 21.19 1.33 -23.11
CA ALA A 393 22.04 0.31 -22.50
C ALA A 393 21.25 -0.99 -22.23
N PRO A 394 21.82 -2.18 -22.52
CA PRO A 394 21.11 -3.46 -22.32
C PRO A 394 20.69 -3.75 -20.87
N SER A 395 21.41 -3.19 -19.88
CA SER A 395 21.06 -3.29 -18.46
C SER A 395 19.78 -2.51 -18.11
N VAL A 396 19.42 -1.49 -18.89
CA VAL A 396 18.20 -0.69 -18.71
C VAL A 396 17.06 -1.34 -19.51
N THR A 397 16.17 -1.98 -18.76
CA THR A 397 15.06 -2.80 -19.27
C THR A 397 13.68 -2.24 -18.92
N THR A 398 13.61 -1.20 -18.09
CA THR A 398 12.39 -0.48 -17.72
C THR A 398 11.89 0.41 -18.85
N ASP A 399 10.56 0.47 -18.99
CA ASP A 399 9.79 1.37 -19.84
C ASP A 399 9.98 2.85 -19.47
N THR A 400 10.22 3.18 -18.21
CA THR A 400 10.46 4.57 -17.73
C THR A 400 11.56 5.30 -18.51
N LYS A 401 12.56 4.56 -19.02
CA LYS A 401 13.65 5.13 -19.83
C LYS A 401 13.14 5.81 -21.11
N ILE A 402 11.99 5.41 -21.61
CA ILE A 402 11.37 5.98 -22.81
C ILE A 402 10.90 7.42 -22.57
N ILE A 403 10.48 7.77 -21.35
CA ILE A 403 9.98 9.11 -21.03
C ILE A 403 11.02 10.20 -21.34
N PRO A 404 12.21 10.22 -20.71
CA PRO A 404 13.17 11.29 -20.93
C PRO A 404 13.73 11.31 -22.36
N LEU A 405 13.78 10.16 -23.06
CA LEU A 405 14.22 10.07 -24.45
C LEU A 405 13.18 10.61 -25.44
N MET A 406 11.89 10.30 -25.24
CA MET A 406 10.82 10.87 -26.07
C MET A 406 10.68 12.39 -25.86
N VAL A 407 10.89 12.89 -24.64
CA VAL A 407 10.94 14.35 -24.41
C VAL A 407 12.15 14.97 -25.09
N GLN A 408 13.33 14.33 -24.99
CA GLN A 408 14.53 14.76 -25.71
C GLN A 408 14.29 14.86 -27.22
N LYS A 409 13.62 13.87 -27.82
CA LYS A 409 13.27 13.89 -29.24
C LYS A 409 12.54 15.17 -29.64
N TYR A 410 11.47 15.53 -28.93
CA TYR A 410 10.72 16.75 -29.25
C TYR A 410 11.47 18.04 -28.92
N LEU A 411 12.37 18.03 -27.92
CA LEU A 411 13.26 19.17 -27.69
C LEU A 411 14.23 19.38 -28.86
N ILE A 412 14.74 18.31 -29.48
CA ILE A 412 15.59 18.36 -30.69
C ILE A 412 14.79 18.88 -31.89
N GLU A 413 13.50 18.55 -31.99
CA GLU A 413 12.58 19.09 -33.00
C GLU A 413 12.27 20.60 -32.84
N GLY A 414 12.75 21.23 -31.77
CA GLY A 414 12.65 22.68 -31.54
C GLY A 414 11.47 23.13 -30.69
N TYR A 415 10.78 22.20 -30.01
CA TYR A 415 9.76 22.54 -29.03
C TYR A 415 10.40 22.96 -27.69
N ASP A 416 9.70 23.83 -26.94
CA ASP A 416 10.04 24.06 -25.54
C ASP A 416 9.73 22.82 -24.69
N LEU A 417 10.21 22.78 -23.43
CA LEU A 417 10.07 21.61 -22.57
C LEU A 417 8.61 21.26 -22.25
N THR A 418 7.74 22.26 -22.12
CA THR A 418 6.31 22.02 -21.88
C THR A 418 5.67 21.34 -23.09
N GLN A 419 5.90 21.86 -24.28
CA GLN A 419 5.38 21.30 -25.52
C GLN A 419 5.99 19.93 -25.83
N ALA A 420 7.29 19.75 -25.60
CA ALA A 420 7.98 18.48 -25.76
C ALA A 420 7.41 17.40 -24.82
N PHE A 421 7.12 17.77 -23.57
CA PHE A 421 6.50 16.86 -22.61
C PHE A 421 5.08 16.47 -23.03
N LEU A 422 4.22 17.43 -23.39
CA LEU A 422 2.87 17.15 -23.87
C LEU A 422 2.86 16.25 -25.12
N ARG A 423 3.78 16.47 -26.06
CA ARG A 423 3.91 15.63 -27.26
C ARG A 423 4.38 14.21 -26.93
N ALA A 424 5.33 14.06 -25.99
CA ALA A 424 5.75 12.75 -25.50
C ALA A 424 4.58 12.01 -24.85
N LEU A 425 3.82 12.67 -23.97
CA LEU A 425 2.67 12.10 -23.29
C LEU A 425 1.58 11.58 -24.25
N ASN A 426 1.34 12.26 -25.38
CA ASN A 426 0.38 11.80 -26.39
C ASN A 426 0.82 10.54 -27.14
N ARG A 427 2.10 10.15 -27.06
CA ARG A 427 2.61 8.90 -27.63
C ARG A 427 2.49 7.72 -26.66
N PHE A 428 2.24 7.96 -25.38
CA PHE A 428 2.19 6.91 -24.37
C PHE A 428 0.80 6.27 -24.28
N GLU A 429 0.76 4.96 -24.41
CA GLU A 429 -0.42 4.13 -24.12
C GLU A 429 -0.33 3.55 -22.70
N GLY A 430 -1.48 3.26 -22.10
CA GLY A 430 -1.56 2.72 -20.73
C GLY A 430 -1.93 3.77 -19.67
N SER A 431 -1.85 3.37 -18.41
CA SER A 431 -2.13 4.22 -17.25
C SER A 431 -0.82 4.56 -16.53
N HIS A 432 -0.59 5.85 -16.34
CA HIS A 432 0.66 6.36 -15.81
C HIS A 432 0.47 7.61 -14.95
N ALA A 433 1.31 7.74 -13.92
CA ALA A 433 1.60 8.98 -13.22
C ALA A 433 3.10 9.28 -13.36
N ILE A 434 3.45 10.40 -13.98
CA ILE A 434 4.83 10.74 -14.35
C ILE A 434 5.25 12.00 -13.61
N VAL A 435 6.51 11.99 -13.15
CA VAL A 435 7.21 13.19 -12.71
C VAL A 435 8.44 13.41 -13.56
N LEU A 436 8.61 14.64 -14.02
CA LEU A 436 9.74 15.06 -14.82
C LEU A 436 10.34 16.36 -14.29
N VAL A 437 11.67 16.38 -14.16
CA VAL A 437 12.48 17.56 -13.81
C VAL A 437 13.69 17.63 -14.72
N SER A 438 14.18 18.83 -15.01
CA SER A 438 15.29 19.02 -15.94
C SER A 438 16.04 20.31 -15.68
N ASN A 439 17.35 20.34 -15.96
CA ASN A 439 18.11 21.60 -15.97
C ASN A 439 17.76 22.50 -17.16
N VAL A 440 16.96 22.02 -18.13
CA VAL A 440 16.42 22.83 -19.24
C VAL A 440 15.45 23.90 -18.72
N GLU A 441 14.60 23.55 -17.75
CA GLU A 441 13.75 24.51 -17.03
C GLU A 441 13.82 24.23 -15.52
N PRO A 442 14.90 24.70 -14.87
CA PRO A 442 15.34 24.20 -13.57
C PRO A 442 14.39 24.53 -12.40
N THR A 443 13.50 25.51 -12.56
CA THR A 443 12.53 25.93 -11.55
C THR A 443 11.16 25.28 -11.69
N LYS A 444 10.99 24.38 -12.68
CA LYS A 444 9.71 23.71 -12.93
C LYS A 444 9.76 22.21 -12.63
N THR A 445 8.66 21.71 -12.09
CA THR A 445 8.40 20.28 -11.94
C THR A 445 7.13 19.92 -12.70
N TYR A 446 7.24 18.92 -13.56
CA TYR A 446 6.16 18.47 -14.44
C TYR A 446 5.53 17.22 -13.87
N LEU A 447 4.22 17.24 -13.68
CA LEU A 447 3.41 16.13 -13.19
C LEU A 447 2.38 15.77 -14.26
N ALA A 448 2.21 14.49 -14.57
CA ALA A 448 1.18 14.04 -15.50
C ALA A 448 0.46 12.80 -14.97
N LEU A 449 -0.85 12.71 -15.19
CA LEU A 449 -1.68 11.57 -14.81
C LEU A 449 -2.65 11.20 -15.92
N ARG A 450 -2.72 9.91 -16.28
CA ARG A 450 -3.72 9.35 -17.19
C ARG A 450 -4.14 7.94 -16.80
N GLY A 451 -5.42 7.65 -17.00
CA GLY A 451 -6.04 6.37 -16.70
C GLY A 451 -6.46 6.22 -15.24
N SER A 452 -7.03 5.05 -14.92
CA SER A 452 -7.68 4.77 -13.63
C SER A 452 -6.77 4.07 -12.62
N GLY A 453 -5.58 3.65 -13.04
CA GLY A 453 -4.71 2.76 -12.26
C GLY A 453 -3.79 3.46 -11.28
N GLN A 454 -3.57 4.75 -11.51
CA GLN A 454 -2.62 5.56 -10.77
C GLN A 454 -3.34 6.79 -10.24
N SER A 455 -2.78 7.40 -9.21
CA SER A 455 -3.22 8.68 -8.69
C SER A 455 -2.03 9.59 -8.45
N LEU A 456 -2.27 10.89 -8.49
CA LEU A 456 -1.26 11.89 -8.21
C LEU A 456 -1.94 13.09 -7.55
N TYR A 457 -1.32 13.55 -6.47
CA TYR A 457 -1.82 14.63 -5.62
C TYR A 457 -0.75 15.69 -5.45
N VAL A 458 -1.15 16.96 -5.40
CA VAL A 458 -0.30 18.10 -5.07
C VAL A 458 -0.76 18.70 -3.75
N GLY A 459 0.00 18.44 -2.69
CA GLY A 459 -0.12 19.10 -1.39
C GLY A 459 0.38 20.54 -1.44
N LEU A 460 -0.36 21.43 -0.79
CA LEU A 460 -0.06 22.86 -0.68
C LEU A 460 0.48 23.15 0.71
N ALA A 461 1.77 23.48 0.81
CA ALA A 461 2.40 23.95 2.05
C ALA A 461 2.88 25.41 1.88
N PRO A 462 3.06 26.16 2.98
CA PRO A 462 3.51 27.55 2.89
C PRO A 462 4.88 27.72 2.21
N ASP A 463 5.79 26.76 2.40
CA ASP A 463 7.18 26.84 1.90
C ASP A 463 7.38 26.11 0.56
N GLY A 464 6.34 25.49 0.02
CA GLY A 464 6.48 24.71 -1.21
C GLY A 464 5.29 23.83 -1.56
N TYR A 465 5.46 23.11 -2.65
CA TYR A 465 4.55 22.05 -3.06
C TYR A 465 5.11 20.71 -2.62
N ILE A 466 4.21 19.81 -2.23
CA ILE A 466 4.53 18.40 -2.07
C ILE A 466 3.73 17.68 -3.15
N PHE A 467 4.33 16.77 -3.88
CA PHE A 467 3.55 15.87 -4.75
C PHE A 467 3.71 14.44 -4.25
N SER A 468 2.65 13.65 -4.37
CA SER A 468 2.73 12.22 -4.06
C SER A 468 1.66 11.43 -4.80
N SER A 469 1.94 10.16 -5.09
CA SER A 469 0.98 9.25 -5.68
C SER A 469 -0.15 8.87 -4.73
N GLU A 470 0.02 9.08 -3.42
CA GLU A 470 -0.98 8.85 -2.39
C GLU A 470 -1.00 10.00 -1.39
N VAL A 471 -2.17 10.26 -0.80
CA VAL A 471 -2.34 11.33 0.21
C VAL A 471 -1.43 11.12 1.44
N TYR A 472 -1.04 9.88 1.72
CA TYR A 472 -0.11 9.51 2.79
C TYR A 472 1.27 10.17 2.66
N GLY A 473 1.71 10.44 1.42
CA GLY A 473 2.96 11.14 1.15
C GLY A 473 2.86 12.65 1.29
N LEU A 474 1.70 13.21 1.69
CA LEU A 474 1.46 14.65 1.85
C LEU A 474 1.19 15.05 3.32
N VAL A 475 0.39 14.24 4.02
CA VAL A 475 -0.27 14.60 5.30
C VAL A 475 0.67 14.91 6.46
N GLU A 476 1.94 14.49 6.40
CA GLU A 476 2.95 14.91 7.38
C GLU A 476 3.27 16.40 7.25
N LEU A 477 3.23 17.01 6.06
CA LEU A 477 3.50 18.45 5.90
C LEU A 477 2.23 19.28 5.72
N THR A 478 1.24 18.77 5.01
CA THR A 478 0.00 19.50 4.77
C THR A 478 -1.19 18.56 4.52
N PRO A 479 -2.37 18.85 5.11
CA PRO A 479 -3.58 18.11 4.79
C PRO A 479 -4.28 18.67 3.54
N HIS A 480 -3.88 19.82 3.00
CA HIS A 480 -4.56 20.45 1.87
C HIS A 480 -3.92 20.02 0.56
N PHE A 481 -4.71 19.48 -0.36
CA PHE A 481 -4.21 18.97 -1.62
C PHE A 481 -5.15 19.22 -2.80
N TYR A 482 -4.57 19.21 -3.99
CA TYR A 482 -5.22 19.13 -5.29
C TYR A 482 -5.05 17.72 -5.87
N LYS A 483 -6.15 17.03 -6.21
CA LYS A 483 -6.13 15.71 -6.86
C LYS A 483 -6.13 15.90 -8.38
N LEU A 484 -5.21 15.26 -9.09
CA LEU A 484 -5.23 15.23 -10.55
C LEU A 484 -6.31 14.26 -11.07
N GLU A 485 -6.87 14.57 -12.22
CA GLU A 485 -7.92 13.80 -12.89
C GLU A 485 -7.35 12.96 -14.05
N GLY A 486 -7.31 11.64 -13.88
CA GLY A 486 -6.76 10.70 -14.86
C GLY A 486 -7.76 10.16 -15.90
N GLU A 487 -9.04 10.06 -15.54
CA GLU A 487 -10.08 9.40 -16.35
C GLU A 487 -11.13 10.35 -16.91
N LYS A 488 -11.57 11.32 -16.10
CA LYS A 488 -12.63 12.23 -16.47
C LYS A 488 -12.23 13.01 -17.73
N LEU A 489 -13.17 13.15 -18.67
CA LEU A 489 -12.96 14.02 -19.83
C LEU A 489 -12.90 15.48 -19.37
N LEU A 490 -11.71 16.04 -19.37
CA LEU A 490 -11.41 17.44 -19.14
C LEU A 490 -11.35 18.12 -20.50
N SER A 491 -12.28 19.04 -20.77
CA SER A 491 -12.39 19.71 -22.08
C SER A 491 -12.44 18.74 -23.28
N GLY A 492 -13.00 17.54 -23.09
CA GLY A 492 -13.12 16.52 -24.14
C GLY A 492 -11.98 15.49 -24.19
N GLN A 493 -10.96 15.60 -23.33
CA GLN A 493 -9.82 14.68 -23.31
C GLN A 493 -9.58 14.11 -21.90
N ALA A 494 -9.20 12.84 -21.81
CA ALA A 494 -8.81 12.22 -20.54
C ALA A 494 -7.34 12.52 -20.20
N GLY A 495 -7.07 12.63 -18.90
CA GLY A 495 -5.73 12.87 -18.36
C GLY A 495 -5.46 14.35 -18.13
N GLN A 496 -4.56 14.61 -17.17
CA GLN A 496 -4.23 15.95 -16.71
C GLN A 496 -2.72 16.10 -16.50
N VAL A 497 -2.21 17.27 -16.86
CA VAL A 497 -0.85 17.72 -16.58
C VAL A 497 -0.91 18.90 -15.61
N VAL A 498 0.00 18.91 -14.64
CA VAL A 498 0.21 20.01 -13.70
C VAL A 498 1.70 20.36 -13.67
N ILE A 499 2.01 21.65 -13.82
CA ILE A 499 3.36 22.18 -13.75
C ILE A 499 3.45 23.03 -12.49
N LEU A 500 4.43 22.70 -11.64
CA LEU A 500 4.74 23.42 -10.42
C LEU A 500 5.92 24.35 -10.66
N ASN A 501 5.78 25.63 -10.33
CA ASN A 501 6.81 26.64 -10.55
C ASN A 501 7.36 27.20 -9.22
N GLN A 502 8.66 27.00 -9.01
CA GLN A 502 9.39 27.45 -7.82
C GLN A 502 9.57 28.98 -7.77
N ASP A 503 9.52 29.67 -8.91
CA ASP A 503 9.65 31.14 -8.98
C ASP A 503 8.40 31.89 -8.49
N SER A 504 7.32 31.16 -8.19
CA SER A 504 6.07 31.71 -7.70
C SER A 504 6.10 32.07 -6.20
N SER A 505 5.03 32.72 -5.73
CA SER A 505 4.75 32.93 -4.31
C SER A 505 4.08 31.74 -3.61
N GLY A 506 4.03 30.57 -4.26
CA GLY A 506 3.32 29.41 -3.76
C GLY A 506 1.80 29.47 -3.95
N GLY A 507 1.10 28.52 -3.33
CA GLY A 507 -0.36 28.36 -3.47
C GLY A 507 -0.78 28.04 -4.91
N LEU A 508 -2.00 28.41 -5.31
CA LEU A 508 -2.49 28.10 -6.66
C LEU A 508 -1.77 28.87 -7.76
N THR A 509 -1.18 30.03 -7.46
CA THR A 509 -0.55 30.91 -8.46
C THR A 509 0.71 30.33 -9.09
N GLY A 510 1.39 29.41 -8.41
CA GLY A 510 2.54 28.69 -8.95
C GLY A 510 2.20 27.37 -9.65
N MET A 511 0.92 27.09 -9.84
CA MET A 511 0.45 25.89 -10.54
C MET A 511 -0.16 26.28 -11.89
N ALA A 512 0.27 25.61 -12.94
CA ALA A 512 -0.41 25.62 -14.24
C ALA A 512 -0.93 24.23 -14.55
N SER A 513 -2.14 24.12 -15.09
CA SER A 513 -2.71 22.83 -15.48
C SER A 513 -3.17 22.81 -16.93
N PHE A 514 -3.02 21.65 -17.57
CA PHE A 514 -3.34 21.42 -18.96
C PHE A 514 -3.97 20.04 -19.13
N THR A 515 -4.79 19.88 -20.16
CA THR A 515 -5.07 18.57 -20.77
C THR A 515 -3.84 18.08 -21.55
N TYR A 516 -3.85 16.81 -21.97
CA TYR A 516 -2.74 16.23 -22.73
C TYR A 516 -2.54 16.89 -24.11
N ASP A 517 -3.58 17.47 -24.74
CA ASP A 517 -3.48 18.24 -25.98
C ASP A 517 -2.96 19.68 -25.78
N GLY A 518 -2.73 20.09 -24.53
CA GLY A 518 -2.23 21.42 -24.18
C GLY A 518 -3.30 22.47 -23.91
N THR A 519 -4.59 22.11 -23.89
CA THR A 519 -5.66 23.03 -23.49
C THR A 519 -5.50 23.42 -22.01
N PRO A 520 -5.37 24.72 -21.67
CA PRO A 520 -5.24 25.16 -20.29
C PRO A 520 -6.49 24.86 -19.45
N LEU A 521 -6.27 24.47 -18.19
CA LEU A 521 -7.31 24.19 -17.20
C LEU A 521 -7.19 25.17 -16.03
N THR A 522 -8.32 25.71 -15.58
CA THR A 522 -8.37 26.59 -14.41
C THR A 522 -8.37 25.77 -13.13
N ILE A 523 -7.49 26.14 -12.19
CA ILE A 523 -7.47 25.59 -10.83
C ILE A 523 -8.05 26.63 -9.88
N GLY A 524 -9.10 26.25 -9.13
CA GLY A 524 -9.75 27.11 -8.14
C GLY A 524 -9.71 26.54 -6.72
N GLU A 525 -9.91 27.42 -5.73
CA GLU A 525 -9.99 27.07 -4.29
C GLU A 525 -11.00 25.93 -4.00
N SER A 526 -12.12 25.87 -4.75
CA SER A 526 -13.13 24.83 -4.59
C SER A 526 -12.67 23.42 -4.93
N GLN A 527 -11.53 23.29 -5.63
CA GLN A 527 -10.92 21.99 -5.96
C GLN A 527 -9.90 21.54 -4.91
N ILE A 528 -9.56 22.41 -3.95
CA ILE A 528 -8.65 22.07 -2.86
C ILE A 528 -9.42 21.30 -1.80
N THR A 529 -8.92 20.11 -1.50
CA THR A 529 -9.52 19.19 -0.55
C THR A 529 -8.64 19.08 0.68
N LYS A 530 -9.27 19.05 1.87
CA LYS A 530 -8.59 18.69 3.11
C LYS A 530 -8.65 17.17 3.29
N ALA A 531 -7.49 16.55 3.50
CA ALA A 531 -7.36 15.13 3.82
C ALA A 531 -8.05 14.83 5.15
N GLN A 532 -8.82 13.74 5.15
CA GLN A 532 -9.48 13.22 6.36
C GLN A 532 -8.67 12.13 7.07
N ILE A 533 -7.48 11.81 6.55
CA ILE A 533 -6.53 10.83 7.10
C ILE A 533 -5.29 11.59 7.56
N THR A 534 -4.71 11.17 8.68
CA THR A 534 -3.47 11.75 9.23
C THR A 534 -2.34 10.70 9.29
N THR A 535 -1.11 11.12 9.60
CA THR A 535 0.03 10.21 9.81
C THR A 535 -0.23 9.20 10.94
N ARG A 536 -1.04 9.57 11.94
CA ARG A 536 -1.49 8.69 13.03
C ARG A 536 -2.23 7.45 12.54
N ASP A 537 -3.04 7.61 11.50
CA ASP A 537 -3.94 6.56 11.02
C ASP A 537 -3.17 5.48 10.21
N ILE A 538 -1.95 5.78 9.76
CA ILE A 538 -1.11 4.93 8.90
C ILE A 538 0.23 4.52 9.52
N ASP A 539 0.46 4.87 10.79
CA ASP A 539 1.68 4.50 11.51
C ASP A 539 1.75 2.98 11.76
N ARG A 540 2.94 2.38 11.67
CA ARG A 540 3.17 0.95 11.95
C ARG A 540 3.30 0.67 13.47
N GLY A 541 3.53 1.69 14.28
CA GLY A 541 3.84 1.55 15.70
C GLY A 541 5.03 0.62 15.94
N GLY A 542 5.00 -0.11 17.06
CA GLY A 542 6.04 -1.08 17.43
C GLY A 542 5.95 -2.45 16.74
N TYR A 543 5.09 -2.62 15.72
CA TYR A 543 4.90 -3.92 15.07
C TYR A 543 5.94 -4.15 13.96
N PRO A 544 6.42 -5.39 13.77
CA PRO A 544 7.36 -5.70 12.69
C PRO A 544 6.69 -5.59 11.30
N HIS A 545 5.39 -5.90 11.21
CA HIS A 545 4.63 -5.93 9.96
C HIS A 545 3.25 -5.27 10.16
N TYR A 546 2.79 -4.49 9.18
CA TYR A 546 1.43 -3.94 9.18
C TYR A 546 0.37 -5.03 9.32
N PHE A 547 0.55 -6.19 8.67
CA PHE A 547 -0.37 -7.32 8.79
C PHE A 547 -0.64 -7.74 10.24
N LEU A 548 0.40 -7.88 11.08
CA LEU A 548 0.23 -8.27 12.48
C LEU A 548 -0.40 -7.14 13.31
N LYS A 549 -0.03 -5.88 13.03
CA LYS A 549 -0.65 -4.70 13.65
C LYS A 549 -2.15 -4.70 13.39
N GLU A 550 -2.55 -4.85 12.14
CA GLU A 550 -3.95 -4.72 11.73
C GLU A 550 -4.81 -5.88 12.24
N ILE A 551 -4.24 -7.09 12.36
CA ILE A 551 -4.88 -8.18 13.10
C ILE A 551 -5.10 -7.78 14.57
N ALA A 552 -4.09 -7.20 15.23
CA ALA A 552 -4.21 -6.77 16.62
C ALA A 552 -5.28 -5.67 16.80
N GLU A 553 -5.39 -4.76 15.83
CA GLU A 553 -6.36 -3.64 15.80
C GLU A 553 -7.76 -4.07 15.36
N SER A 554 -7.94 -5.29 14.85
CA SER A 554 -9.20 -5.76 14.27
C SER A 554 -10.36 -5.76 15.27
N SER A 555 -10.10 -6.12 16.54
CA SER A 555 -11.12 -6.10 17.61
C SER A 555 -11.66 -4.68 17.85
N HIS A 556 -10.76 -3.70 17.86
CA HIS A 556 -11.11 -2.28 18.01
C HIS A 556 -11.84 -1.74 16.77
N SER A 557 -11.41 -2.15 15.57
CA SER A 557 -12.06 -1.79 14.30
C SER A 557 -13.51 -2.27 14.25
N VAL A 558 -13.77 -3.50 14.70
CA VAL A 558 -15.13 -4.05 14.84
C VAL A 558 -15.93 -3.26 15.87
N ARG A 559 -15.36 -2.98 17.04
CA ARG A 559 -16.01 -2.16 18.08
C ARG A 559 -16.41 -0.78 17.55
N LYS A 560 -15.52 -0.10 16.82
CA LYS A 560 -15.81 1.19 16.18
C LYS A 560 -16.92 1.09 15.13
N THR A 561 -16.99 -0.01 14.38
CA THR A 561 -18.04 -0.25 13.38
C THR A 561 -19.43 -0.38 14.03
N LEU A 562 -19.52 -1.00 15.21
CA LEU A 562 -20.76 -1.13 15.99
C LEU A 562 -21.17 0.18 16.66
N ARG A 563 -20.18 0.94 17.12
CA ARG A 563 -20.38 2.11 17.97
C ARG A 563 -21.31 3.12 17.32
N GLY A 564 -22.44 3.38 17.98
CA GLY A 564 -23.41 4.37 17.53
C GLY A 564 -24.22 3.97 16.30
N LYS A 565 -24.35 2.67 16.00
CA LYS A 565 -25.23 2.19 14.92
C LYS A 565 -26.61 1.73 15.41
N TYR A 566 -26.78 1.59 16.72
CA TYR A 566 -28.07 1.31 17.35
C TYR A 566 -28.05 1.80 18.80
N LEU A 567 -29.23 1.78 19.43
CA LEU A 567 -29.43 2.05 20.84
C LEU A 567 -30.44 1.04 21.38
N ILE A 568 -30.20 0.54 22.60
CA ILE A 568 -31.14 -0.32 23.30
C ILE A 568 -31.80 0.52 24.41
N ARG A 569 -33.10 0.77 24.31
CA ARG A 569 -33.90 1.46 25.34
C ARG A 569 -35.14 0.65 25.66
N ASP A 570 -35.40 0.44 26.94
CA ASP A 570 -36.57 -0.32 27.43
C ASP A 570 -36.72 -1.70 26.76
N GLY A 571 -35.60 -2.36 26.47
CA GLY A 571 -35.54 -3.65 25.78
C GLY A 571 -35.71 -3.59 24.25
N LYS A 572 -35.94 -2.40 23.68
CA LYS A 572 -36.13 -2.19 22.24
C LYS A 572 -34.87 -1.71 21.55
N VAL A 573 -34.58 -2.31 20.41
CA VAL A 573 -33.48 -1.90 19.52
C VAL A 573 -33.97 -0.79 18.60
N GLN A 574 -33.29 0.35 18.61
CA GLN A 574 -33.46 1.41 17.64
C GLN A 574 -32.16 1.57 16.83
N PHE A 575 -32.17 1.24 15.55
CA PHE A 575 -31.04 1.49 14.67
C PHE A 575 -30.86 2.99 14.40
N ASN A 576 -29.60 3.41 14.27
CA ASN A 576 -29.18 4.76 13.94
C ASN A 576 -28.32 4.74 12.66
N LEU A 577 -28.95 4.37 11.55
CA LEU A 577 -28.36 4.48 10.22
C LEU A 577 -28.93 5.74 9.55
N SER A 578 -28.06 6.70 9.24
CA SER A 578 -28.44 7.97 8.61
C SER A 578 -28.97 7.77 7.18
N GLU A 579 -29.59 8.80 6.61
CA GLU A 579 -29.93 8.81 5.17
C GLU A 579 -28.71 8.67 4.26
N GLU A 580 -27.50 9.04 4.75
CA GLU A 580 -26.25 8.80 4.03
C GLU A 580 -25.95 7.30 3.89
N VAL A 581 -26.35 6.47 4.86
CA VAL A 581 -26.16 5.01 4.81
C VAL A 581 -27.31 4.35 4.05
N MET A 582 -28.55 4.71 4.39
CA MET A 582 -29.75 4.15 3.78
C MET A 582 -30.70 5.27 3.32
N PRO A 583 -30.57 5.73 2.06
CA PRO A 583 -31.44 6.76 1.49
C PRO A 583 -32.92 6.40 1.55
N GLU A 584 -33.78 7.40 1.78
CA GLU A 584 -35.25 7.24 1.81
C GLU A 584 -35.81 6.55 0.57
N ARG A 585 -35.25 6.86 -0.61
CA ARG A 585 -35.64 6.21 -1.86
C ARG A 585 -35.49 4.69 -1.79
N ILE A 586 -34.34 4.20 -1.33
CA ILE A 586 -34.07 2.75 -1.22
C ILE A 586 -34.98 2.11 -0.18
N LYS A 587 -35.23 2.79 0.95
CA LYS A 587 -36.20 2.32 1.98
C LYS A 587 -37.61 2.18 1.41
N ASN A 588 -38.06 3.15 0.61
CA ASN A 588 -39.37 3.09 -0.03
C ASN A 588 -39.43 1.96 -1.07
N ASP A 589 -38.40 1.79 -1.89
CA ASP A 589 -38.35 0.71 -2.89
C ASP A 589 -38.33 -0.69 -2.25
N LEU A 590 -37.69 -0.84 -1.08
CA LEU A 590 -37.75 -2.06 -0.26
C LEU A 590 -39.17 -2.29 0.31
N ARG A 591 -39.79 -1.25 0.88
CA ARG A 591 -41.13 -1.33 1.48
C ARG A 591 -42.21 -1.68 0.46
N GLU A 592 -42.13 -1.08 -0.72
CA GLU A 592 -43.05 -1.31 -1.85
C GLU A 592 -42.76 -2.62 -2.60
N GLY A 593 -41.68 -3.33 -2.24
CA GLY A 593 -41.31 -4.61 -2.85
C GLY A 593 -40.84 -4.47 -4.30
N LYS A 594 -40.33 -3.30 -4.69
CA LYS A 594 -39.70 -3.06 -6.00
C LYS A 594 -38.33 -3.72 -6.11
N ILE A 595 -37.59 -3.76 -4.99
CA ILE A 595 -36.34 -4.51 -4.90
C ILE A 595 -36.67 -6.00 -4.71
N LYS A 596 -36.24 -6.81 -5.67
CA LYS A 596 -36.39 -8.28 -5.71
C LYS A 596 -35.07 -9.02 -5.54
N ASN A 597 -33.95 -8.33 -5.78
CA ASN A 597 -32.62 -8.93 -5.70
C ASN A 597 -31.70 -8.04 -4.87
N ILE A 598 -30.94 -8.65 -3.97
CA ILE A 598 -29.82 -8.04 -3.27
C ILE A 598 -28.56 -8.76 -3.76
N VAL A 599 -27.71 -8.06 -4.50
CA VAL A 599 -26.46 -8.61 -5.03
C VAL A 599 -25.30 -7.93 -4.33
N VAL A 600 -24.57 -8.68 -3.51
CA VAL A 600 -23.37 -8.20 -2.83
C VAL A 600 -22.17 -8.44 -3.74
N ILE A 601 -21.38 -7.40 -4.00
CA ILE A 601 -20.21 -7.50 -4.88
C ILE A 601 -18.93 -7.05 -4.20
N GLY A 602 -17.83 -7.69 -4.57
CA GLY A 602 -16.49 -7.32 -4.12
C GLY A 602 -15.43 -8.00 -4.99
N HIS A 603 -14.17 -7.88 -4.58
CA HIS A 603 -13.05 -8.60 -5.20
C HIS A 603 -12.10 -9.15 -4.12
N GLY A 604 -11.54 -10.34 -4.34
CA GLY A 604 -10.68 -11.00 -3.35
C GLY A 604 -11.38 -11.17 -2.00
N THR A 605 -10.70 -10.82 -0.91
CA THR A 605 -11.23 -10.84 0.47
C THR A 605 -12.57 -10.11 0.63
N ALA A 606 -12.79 -9.00 -0.10
CA ALA A 606 -14.07 -8.28 -0.03
C ALA A 606 -15.23 -9.04 -0.70
N ALA A 607 -14.95 -9.90 -1.69
CA ALA A 607 -15.96 -10.80 -2.26
C ALA A 607 -16.37 -11.88 -1.26
N VAL A 608 -15.40 -12.43 -0.52
CA VAL A 608 -15.65 -13.43 0.54
C VAL A 608 -16.42 -12.80 1.71
N ALA A 609 -16.10 -11.55 2.10
CA ALA A 609 -16.94 -10.79 3.03
C ALA A 609 -18.36 -10.62 2.47
N GLY A 610 -18.47 -10.37 1.16
CA GLY A 610 -19.75 -10.29 0.46
C GLY A 610 -20.61 -11.55 0.57
N GLU A 611 -20.00 -12.74 0.55
CA GLU A 611 -20.69 -14.02 0.78
C GLU A 611 -21.30 -14.09 2.18
N ALA A 612 -20.55 -13.68 3.22
CA ALA A 612 -21.09 -13.59 4.59
C ALA A 612 -22.26 -12.60 4.69
N ILE A 613 -22.16 -11.46 4.01
CA ILE A 613 -23.20 -10.43 4.01
C ILE A 613 -24.46 -10.94 3.29
N ALA A 614 -24.30 -11.57 2.12
CA ALA A 614 -25.43 -12.15 1.39
C ALA A 614 -26.14 -13.23 2.22
N ALA A 615 -25.37 -14.10 2.88
CA ALA A 615 -25.90 -15.10 3.80
C ALA A 615 -26.64 -14.48 5.01
N ALA A 616 -26.18 -13.33 5.51
CA ALA A 616 -26.87 -12.58 6.56
C ALA A 616 -28.24 -12.07 6.09
N PHE A 617 -28.31 -11.48 4.89
CA PHE A 617 -29.58 -11.04 4.31
C PHE A 617 -30.53 -12.21 4.07
N GLU A 618 -30.05 -13.34 3.55
CA GLU A 618 -30.84 -14.55 3.36
C GLU A 618 -31.41 -15.07 4.70
N ARG A 619 -30.58 -15.10 5.75
CA ARG A 619 -30.98 -15.53 7.10
C ARG A 619 -32.00 -14.59 7.75
N TYR A 620 -31.86 -13.27 7.57
CA TYR A 620 -32.65 -12.28 8.30
C TYR A 620 -33.90 -11.79 7.55
N LEU A 621 -34.05 -12.12 6.27
CA LEU A 621 -35.24 -11.79 5.47
C LEU A 621 -36.11 -13.01 5.10
N PRO A 622 -36.37 -13.97 6.01
CA PRO A 622 -37.17 -15.13 5.68
C PRO A 622 -38.58 -14.70 5.26
N GLY A 623 -39.15 -15.40 4.27
CA GLY A 623 -40.51 -15.18 3.80
C GLY A 623 -40.73 -13.96 2.89
N LYS A 624 -39.68 -13.19 2.57
CA LYS A 624 -39.74 -12.17 1.51
C LYS A 624 -39.32 -12.78 0.17
N SER A 625 -39.93 -12.32 -0.92
CA SER A 625 -39.51 -12.66 -2.29
C SER A 625 -38.29 -11.83 -2.73
N ILE A 626 -37.22 -11.86 -1.92
CA ILE A 626 -35.96 -11.18 -2.20
C ILE A 626 -34.86 -12.23 -2.30
N THR A 627 -34.26 -12.36 -3.48
CA THR A 627 -33.09 -13.22 -3.68
C THR A 627 -31.85 -12.49 -3.22
N CYS A 628 -31.04 -13.11 -2.37
CA CYS A 628 -29.79 -12.56 -1.87
C CYS A 628 -28.64 -13.42 -2.39
N GLU A 629 -27.68 -12.82 -3.08
CA GLU A 629 -26.51 -13.53 -3.58
C GLU A 629 -25.25 -12.68 -3.51
N ALA A 630 -24.10 -13.34 -3.45
CA ALA A 630 -22.80 -12.70 -3.62
C ALA A 630 -22.24 -13.01 -5.01
N LYS A 631 -21.58 -12.03 -5.63
CA LYS A 631 -20.84 -12.21 -6.88
C LYS A 631 -19.51 -11.49 -6.82
N ILE A 632 -18.50 -12.02 -7.52
CA ILE A 632 -17.30 -11.25 -7.82
C ILE A 632 -17.70 -10.07 -8.73
N ALA A 633 -17.17 -8.87 -8.48
CA ALA A 633 -17.56 -7.66 -9.21
C ALA A 633 -17.33 -7.76 -10.74
N SER A 634 -16.24 -8.42 -11.16
CA SER A 634 -15.95 -8.70 -12.57
C SER A 634 -16.97 -9.65 -13.19
N GLU A 635 -17.51 -10.60 -12.42
CA GLU A 635 -18.55 -11.52 -12.89
C GLU A 635 -19.89 -10.80 -13.08
N LEU A 636 -20.25 -9.89 -12.15
CA LEU A 636 -21.42 -9.04 -12.35
C LEU A 636 -21.26 -8.21 -13.62
N SER A 637 -20.18 -7.45 -13.74
CA SER A 637 -19.97 -6.53 -14.87
C SER A 637 -19.71 -7.22 -16.21
N GLY A 638 -19.10 -8.41 -16.21
CA GLY A 638 -18.78 -9.17 -17.43
C GLY A 638 -19.92 -10.08 -17.91
N PHE A 639 -20.70 -10.66 -17.00
CA PHE A 639 -21.68 -11.71 -17.33
C PHE A 639 -23.05 -11.51 -16.68
N GLY A 640 -23.12 -10.83 -15.54
CA GLY A 640 -24.35 -10.60 -14.77
C GLY A 640 -25.21 -9.42 -15.24
N LEU A 641 -24.72 -8.57 -16.13
CA LEU A 641 -25.47 -7.43 -16.67
C LEU A 641 -26.36 -7.85 -17.85
N LEU A 642 -27.55 -8.37 -17.54
CA LEU A 642 -28.69 -8.36 -18.47
C LEU A 642 -29.36 -6.97 -18.46
N ARG A 643 -30.14 -6.65 -19.50
CA ARG A 643 -30.57 -5.29 -19.87
C ARG A 643 -31.33 -4.47 -18.79
N GLU A 644 -31.68 -5.01 -17.63
CA GLU A 644 -32.45 -4.29 -16.59
C GLU A 644 -32.04 -4.71 -15.17
N LEU A 645 -31.50 -3.78 -14.37
CA LEU A 645 -31.19 -3.97 -12.94
C LEU A 645 -32.06 -3.11 -12.00
N GLN A 646 -33.19 -2.62 -12.50
CA GLN A 646 -34.07 -1.68 -11.79
C GLN A 646 -34.70 -2.27 -10.51
N GLN A 647 -34.76 -3.59 -10.39
CA GLN A 647 -35.25 -4.31 -9.20
C GLN A 647 -34.11 -4.84 -8.31
N THR A 648 -32.88 -4.40 -8.56
CA THR A 648 -31.69 -4.90 -7.88
C THR A 648 -31.10 -3.82 -6.99
N LEU A 649 -30.86 -4.18 -5.74
CA LEU A 649 -29.99 -3.45 -4.84
C LEU A 649 -28.59 -4.08 -4.91
N VAL A 650 -27.61 -3.31 -5.37
CA VAL A 650 -26.20 -3.73 -5.35
C VAL A 650 -25.55 -3.19 -4.08
N ILE A 651 -24.90 -4.07 -3.31
CA ILE A 651 -24.09 -3.70 -2.15
C ILE A 651 -22.63 -3.92 -2.51
N ALA A 652 -21.89 -2.84 -2.79
CA ALA A 652 -20.48 -2.90 -3.14
C ALA A 652 -19.60 -2.88 -1.88
N VAL A 653 -18.83 -3.94 -1.68
CA VAL A 653 -17.88 -4.11 -0.57
C VAL A 653 -16.47 -3.84 -1.08
N THR A 654 -15.78 -2.88 -0.47
CA THR A 654 -14.41 -2.53 -0.87
C THR A 654 -13.65 -1.86 0.28
N GLN A 655 -12.40 -2.24 0.53
CA GLN A 655 -11.58 -1.59 1.55
C GLN A 655 -11.13 -0.19 1.09
N SER A 656 -10.53 -0.11 -0.11
CA SER A 656 -9.90 1.12 -0.60
C SER A 656 -10.88 2.09 -1.24
N GLY A 657 -12.02 1.58 -1.75
CA GLY A 657 -12.96 2.36 -2.57
C GLY A 657 -12.43 2.75 -3.95
N THR A 658 -11.23 2.29 -4.32
CA THR A 658 -10.56 2.58 -5.61
C THR A 658 -10.40 1.34 -6.49
N THR A 659 -10.82 0.16 -6.04
CA THR A 659 -10.72 -1.09 -6.83
C THR A 659 -11.42 -0.91 -8.19
N THR A 660 -10.64 -0.98 -9.27
CA THR A 660 -11.09 -0.64 -10.63
C THR A 660 -12.31 -1.46 -11.06
N ASP A 661 -12.26 -2.79 -10.93
CA ASP A 661 -13.35 -3.67 -11.34
C ASP A 661 -14.63 -3.46 -10.52
N THR A 662 -14.50 -3.21 -9.21
CA THR A 662 -15.65 -2.88 -8.35
C THR A 662 -16.27 -1.54 -8.74
N ASN A 663 -15.45 -0.52 -8.96
CA ASN A 663 -15.90 0.79 -9.41
C ASN A 663 -16.58 0.74 -10.78
N ARG A 664 -16.03 -0.05 -11.71
CA ARG A 664 -16.61 -0.30 -13.03
C ARG A 664 -17.95 -1.03 -12.91
N ALA A 665 -18.03 -2.08 -12.10
CA ALA A 665 -19.26 -2.83 -11.87
C ALA A 665 -20.36 -1.96 -11.27
N VAL A 666 -20.03 -1.08 -10.32
CA VAL A 666 -20.96 -0.12 -9.74
C VAL A 666 -21.44 0.90 -10.77
N THR A 667 -20.53 1.46 -11.55
CA THR A 667 -20.88 2.43 -12.61
C THR A 667 -21.87 1.80 -13.59
N LEU A 668 -21.56 0.61 -14.08
CA LEU A 668 -22.44 -0.12 -14.98
C LEU A 668 -23.77 -0.49 -14.32
N ALA A 669 -23.75 -1.01 -13.09
CA ALA A 669 -24.99 -1.38 -12.39
C ALA A 669 -25.95 -0.20 -12.27
N ARG A 670 -25.42 0.98 -11.96
CA ARG A 670 -26.16 2.24 -11.91
C ARG A 670 -26.71 2.64 -13.29
N ASP A 671 -25.89 2.54 -14.35
CA ASP A 671 -26.32 2.82 -15.73
C ASP A 671 -27.48 1.90 -16.18
N TYR A 672 -27.53 0.67 -15.65
CA TYR A 672 -28.63 -0.29 -15.86
C TYR A 672 -29.80 -0.15 -14.86
N GLY A 673 -29.78 0.87 -14.00
CA GLY A 673 -30.89 1.26 -13.13
C GLY A 673 -30.87 0.66 -11.71
N ALA A 674 -29.80 -0.02 -11.29
CA ALA A 674 -29.67 -0.53 -9.93
C ALA A 674 -29.57 0.60 -8.90
N SER A 675 -30.11 0.35 -7.71
CA SER A 675 -29.78 1.14 -6.51
C SER A 675 -28.47 0.61 -5.94
N VAL A 676 -27.57 1.50 -5.49
CA VAL A 676 -26.23 1.10 -5.02
C VAL A 676 -25.97 1.58 -3.59
N LEU A 677 -25.62 0.64 -2.71
CA LEU A 677 -24.99 0.92 -1.42
C LEU A 677 -23.52 0.52 -1.47
N ALA A 678 -22.67 1.22 -0.71
CA ALA A 678 -21.26 0.86 -0.55
C ALA A 678 -20.91 0.62 0.93
N ILE A 679 -20.23 -0.49 1.23
CA ILE A 679 -19.57 -0.73 2.50
C ILE A 679 -18.08 -0.50 2.28
N VAL A 680 -17.54 0.57 2.85
CA VAL A 680 -16.19 1.05 2.53
C VAL A 680 -15.43 1.56 3.75
N ASN A 681 -14.12 1.36 3.77
CA ASN A 681 -13.28 1.77 4.90
C ASN A 681 -12.56 3.12 4.67
N ARG A 682 -12.34 3.52 3.41
CA ARG A 682 -11.63 4.76 3.07
C ARG A 682 -12.61 5.88 2.70
N ARG A 683 -12.62 6.94 3.50
CA ARG A 683 -13.27 8.22 3.16
C ARG A 683 -12.65 8.86 1.93
N GLN A 684 -13.43 9.67 1.21
CA GLN A 684 -12.98 10.40 0.01
C GLN A 684 -12.44 9.49 -1.11
N SER A 685 -12.88 8.22 -1.14
CA SER A 685 -12.53 7.27 -2.20
C SER A 685 -13.56 7.32 -3.34
N ASP A 686 -13.17 6.86 -4.53
CA ASP A 686 -13.98 7.04 -5.74
C ASP A 686 -15.37 6.40 -5.63
N ILE A 687 -15.48 5.24 -4.97
CA ILE A 687 -16.77 4.55 -4.76
C ILE A 687 -17.78 5.39 -3.98
N THR A 688 -17.32 6.24 -3.05
CA THR A 688 -18.20 7.07 -2.19
C THR A 688 -18.96 8.12 -2.99
N THR A 689 -18.46 8.48 -4.17
CA THR A 689 -19.13 9.43 -5.07
C THR A 689 -20.09 8.75 -6.06
N LYS A 690 -19.99 7.42 -6.19
CA LYS A 690 -20.77 6.63 -7.17
C LYS A 690 -21.96 5.92 -6.55
N ALA A 691 -21.89 5.59 -5.25
CA ALA A 691 -22.96 4.93 -4.51
C ALA A 691 -24.07 5.92 -4.10
N ASP A 692 -25.30 5.42 -3.95
CA ASP A 692 -26.44 6.19 -3.44
C ASP A 692 -26.42 6.30 -1.91
N GLY A 693 -25.87 5.28 -1.22
CA GLY A 693 -25.63 5.29 0.21
C GLY A 693 -24.30 4.63 0.59
N VAL A 694 -23.67 5.08 1.67
CA VAL A 694 -22.33 4.68 2.09
C VAL A 694 -22.32 4.32 3.58
N PHE A 695 -22.01 3.06 3.88
CA PHE A 695 -21.70 2.57 5.22
C PHE A 695 -20.18 2.55 5.40
N TYR A 696 -19.67 3.48 6.21
CA TYR A 696 -18.26 3.45 6.59
C TYR A 696 -18.00 2.39 7.67
N THR A 697 -17.06 1.47 7.42
CA THR A 697 -16.51 0.61 8.47
C THR A 697 -15.62 1.41 9.41
N SER A 698 -15.55 0.99 10.67
CA SER A 698 -14.83 1.72 11.73
C SER A 698 -15.31 3.18 11.78
N ASP A 699 -14.41 4.15 11.57
CA ASP A 699 -14.72 5.57 11.43
C ASP A 699 -14.45 6.12 10.01
N GLY A 700 -14.11 5.25 9.05
CA GLY A 700 -13.71 5.61 7.69
C GLY A 700 -12.28 6.17 7.56
N ARG A 701 -11.52 6.20 8.66
CA ARG A 701 -10.12 6.64 8.74
C ARG A 701 -9.15 5.52 9.10
N ASP A 702 -9.67 4.33 9.38
CA ASP A 702 -8.91 3.17 9.87
C ASP A 702 -8.16 2.45 8.73
N VAL A 703 -7.26 3.16 8.06
CA VAL A 703 -6.57 2.71 6.84
C VAL A 703 -5.87 1.37 7.07
N GLU A 704 -6.01 0.48 6.08
CA GLU A 704 -5.28 -0.78 6.01
C GLU A 704 -4.10 -0.58 5.06
N MET A 705 -2.89 -0.64 5.61
CA MET A 705 -1.62 -0.45 4.92
C MET A 705 -1.04 -1.79 4.46
N SER A 706 -1.33 -2.88 5.18
CA SER A 706 -0.98 -4.21 4.72
C SER A 706 -1.71 -4.54 3.42
N VAL A 707 -0.99 -5.15 2.49
CA VAL A 707 -1.56 -5.58 1.20
C VAL A 707 -2.62 -6.64 1.39
N ALA A 708 -2.32 -7.61 2.24
CA ALA A 708 -3.24 -8.67 2.59
C ALA A 708 -4.23 -8.11 3.61
N SER A 709 -5.50 -7.97 3.22
CA SER A 709 -6.56 -7.44 4.06
C SER A 709 -6.86 -8.32 5.28
N THR A 710 -7.17 -7.70 6.42
CA THR A 710 -7.44 -8.27 7.75
C THR A 710 -8.61 -7.55 8.43
N LYS A 711 -8.39 -6.42 9.11
CA LYS A 711 -9.39 -5.65 9.87
C LYS A 711 -10.59 -5.21 9.04
N ALA A 712 -10.37 -4.94 7.74
CA ALA A 712 -11.45 -4.57 6.84
C ALA A 712 -12.44 -5.72 6.64
N PHE A 713 -11.97 -6.97 6.49
CA PHE A 713 -12.84 -8.15 6.33
C PHE A 713 -13.82 -8.30 7.49
N TYR A 714 -13.33 -8.30 8.73
CA TYR A 714 -14.18 -8.45 9.92
C TYR A 714 -15.17 -7.29 10.04
N SER A 715 -14.70 -6.06 9.84
CA SER A 715 -15.54 -4.87 9.94
C SER A 715 -16.61 -4.82 8.84
N GLN A 716 -16.30 -5.29 7.64
CA GLN A 716 -17.26 -5.39 6.52
C GLN A 716 -18.38 -6.40 6.83
N ILE A 717 -18.04 -7.57 7.40
CA ILE A 717 -19.04 -8.54 7.85
C ILE A 717 -19.96 -7.90 8.89
N ILE A 718 -19.40 -7.25 9.91
CA ILE A 718 -20.17 -6.61 10.98
C ILE A 718 -21.09 -5.50 10.43
N ALA A 719 -20.57 -4.65 9.53
CA ALA A 719 -21.35 -3.61 8.87
C ALA A 719 -22.51 -4.20 8.06
N GLY A 720 -22.27 -5.28 7.30
CA GLY A 720 -23.32 -5.93 6.52
C GLY A 720 -24.36 -6.64 7.38
N HIS A 721 -23.98 -7.25 8.50
CA HIS A 721 -24.93 -7.80 9.48
C HIS A 721 -25.80 -6.70 10.11
N LEU A 722 -25.23 -5.55 10.48
CA LEU A 722 -26.00 -4.41 10.97
C LEU A 722 -26.98 -3.90 9.91
N LEU A 723 -26.54 -3.79 8.66
CA LEU A 723 -27.39 -3.37 7.55
C LEU A 723 -28.53 -4.37 7.30
N ALA A 724 -28.24 -5.67 7.33
CA ALA A 724 -29.24 -6.71 7.16
C ALA A 724 -30.26 -6.76 8.31
N LEU A 725 -29.82 -6.61 9.56
CA LEU A 725 -30.71 -6.51 10.73
C LEU A 725 -31.58 -5.25 10.69
N PHE A 726 -31.01 -4.11 10.24
CA PHE A 726 -31.78 -2.89 10.02
C PHE A 726 -32.90 -3.12 8.99
N VAL A 727 -32.59 -3.74 7.86
CA VAL A 727 -33.59 -4.06 6.83
C VAL A 727 -34.63 -5.05 7.36
N ALA A 728 -34.21 -6.05 8.14
CA ALA A 728 -35.11 -7.02 8.74
C ALA A 728 -36.10 -6.38 9.72
N GLN A 729 -35.62 -5.48 10.59
CA GLN A 729 -36.48 -4.67 11.47
C GLN A 729 -37.45 -3.82 10.66
N PHE A 730 -36.93 -3.13 9.64
CA PHE A 730 -37.71 -2.22 8.80
C PHE A 730 -38.82 -2.94 8.00
N LEU A 731 -38.56 -4.17 7.54
CA LEU A 731 -39.52 -4.99 6.78
C LEU A 731 -40.37 -5.91 7.67
N GLY A 732 -40.12 -5.94 8.98
CA GLY A 732 -40.81 -6.77 9.96
C GLY A 732 -40.60 -8.27 9.77
N THR A 733 -39.43 -8.71 9.30
CA THR A 733 -39.13 -10.14 9.08
C THR A 733 -38.56 -10.83 10.30
N MET A 734 -38.07 -10.06 11.27
CA MET A 734 -37.59 -10.55 12.57
C MET A 734 -38.28 -9.79 13.69
N ASP A 735 -38.55 -10.47 14.79
CA ASP A 735 -39.05 -9.83 16.01
C ASP A 735 -37.93 -9.09 16.77
N GLU A 736 -38.32 -8.19 17.67
CA GLU A 736 -37.39 -7.34 18.44
C GLU A 736 -36.42 -8.17 19.31
N GLU A 737 -36.86 -9.31 19.85
CA GLU A 737 -36.05 -10.16 20.73
C GLU A 737 -34.98 -10.93 19.95
N ALA A 738 -35.31 -11.40 18.75
CA ALA A 738 -34.36 -12.02 17.83
C ALA A 738 -33.29 -11.01 17.38
N ILE A 739 -33.71 -9.79 16.99
CA ILE A 739 -32.77 -8.71 16.64
C ILE A 739 -31.84 -8.37 17.80
N ARG A 740 -32.39 -8.26 19.02
CA ARG A 740 -31.61 -7.97 20.24
C ARG A 740 -30.57 -9.05 20.53
N LYS A 741 -30.93 -10.33 20.37
CA LYS A 741 -29.99 -11.45 20.53
C LYS A 741 -28.86 -11.40 19.51
N GLU A 742 -29.16 -11.13 18.24
CA GLU A 742 -28.14 -11.00 17.20
C GLU A 742 -27.19 -9.83 17.49
N ILE A 743 -27.72 -8.67 17.90
CA ILE A 743 -26.89 -7.52 18.29
C ILE A 743 -25.96 -7.86 19.46
N ALA A 744 -26.47 -8.53 20.50
CA ALA A 744 -25.66 -8.92 21.65
C ALA A 744 -24.48 -9.83 21.24
N LEU A 745 -24.67 -10.71 20.26
CA LEU A 745 -23.59 -11.54 19.70
C LEU A 745 -22.54 -10.69 18.96
N LEU A 746 -22.98 -9.70 18.18
CA LEU A 746 -22.06 -8.78 17.51
C LEU A 746 -21.28 -7.94 18.52
N GLU A 747 -21.90 -7.48 19.62
CA GLU A 747 -21.26 -6.76 20.72
C GLU A 747 -20.18 -7.57 21.44
N GLU A 748 -20.37 -8.88 21.56
CA GLU A 748 -19.40 -9.77 22.18
C GLU A 748 -18.17 -10.02 21.30
N THR A 749 -18.32 -9.86 19.98
CA THR A 749 -17.30 -10.21 18.97
C THR A 749 -15.91 -9.60 19.26
N PRO A 750 -15.76 -8.28 19.54
CA PRO A 750 -14.47 -7.68 19.90
C PRO A 750 -13.76 -8.37 21.07
N LEU A 751 -14.51 -8.77 22.11
CA LEU A 751 -13.96 -9.44 23.28
C LEU A 751 -13.40 -10.81 22.92
N LEU A 752 -14.15 -11.59 22.14
CA LEU A 752 -13.74 -12.93 21.72
C LEU A 752 -12.55 -12.88 20.73
N MET A 753 -12.53 -11.90 19.82
CA MET A 753 -11.37 -11.65 18.97
C MET A 753 -10.11 -11.34 19.79
N GLY A 754 -10.25 -10.55 20.87
CA GLY A 754 -9.16 -10.26 21.81
C GLY A 754 -8.59 -11.52 22.46
N LYS A 755 -9.45 -12.48 22.84
CA LYS A 755 -9.02 -13.78 23.39
C LYS A 755 -8.22 -14.61 22.36
N VAL A 756 -8.69 -14.71 21.11
CA VAL A 756 -7.96 -15.41 20.04
C VAL A 756 -6.58 -14.77 19.81
N PHE A 757 -6.50 -13.44 19.76
CA PHE A 757 -5.23 -12.73 19.59
C PHE A 757 -4.28 -12.90 20.78
N ALA A 758 -4.81 -13.00 22.00
CA ALA A 758 -4.01 -13.32 23.18
C ALA A 758 -3.37 -14.72 23.10
N GLY A 759 -4.06 -15.69 22.47
CA GLY A 759 -3.57 -17.05 22.21
C GLY A 759 -2.57 -17.20 21.05
N ARG A 760 -2.15 -16.11 20.40
CA ARG A 760 -1.33 -16.16 19.17
C ARG A 760 -0.01 -16.94 19.29
N GLU A 761 0.63 -17.01 20.46
CA GLU A 761 1.87 -17.78 20.60
C GLU A 761 1.63 -19.30 20.51
N ALA A 762 0.47 -19.80 20.93
CA ALA A 762 0.08 -21.20 20.70
C ALA A 762 -0.17 -21.47 19.20
N ILE A 763 -0.77 -20.52 18.50
CA ILE A 763 -0.95 -20.58 17.04
C ILE A 763 0.41 -20.56 16.33
N ARG A 764 1.35 -19.73 16.79
CA ARG A 764 2.72 -19.69 16.28
C ARG A 764 3.42 -21.04 16.41
N GLU A 765 3.29 -21.68 17.57
CA GLU A 765 3.90 -23.00 17.80
C GLU A 765 3.24 -24.08 16.93
N THR A 766 1.92 -24.00 16.76
CA THR A 766 1.18 -24.86 15.83
C THR A 766 1.70 -24.72 14.40
N ALA A 767 1.91 -23.49 13.92
CA ALA A 767 2.48 -23.23 12.60
C ALA A 767 3.90 -23.81 12.47
N ARG A 768 4.79 -23.58 13.46
CA ARG A 768 6.16 -24.13 13.47
C ARG A 768 6.18 -25.66 13.37
N LYS A 769 5.30 -26.33 14.11
CA LYS A 769 5.20 -27.79 14.13
C LYS A 769 4.71 -28.38 12.80
N THR A 770 3.81 -27.70 12.09
CA THR A 770 3.00 -28.31 11.01
C THR A 770 3.35 -27.85 9.60
N VAL A 771 3.74 -26.58 9.42
CA VAL A 771 4.02 -25.96 8.10
C VAL A 771 5.12 -26.68 7.32
N ARG A 772 6.09 -27.25 8.03
CA ARG A 772 7.24 -27.96 7.45
C ARG A 772 6.94 -29.42 7.11
N GLN A 773 5.80 -29.96 7.50
CA GLN A 773 5.55 -31.40 7.34
C GLN A 773 5.15 -31.77 5.91
N LYS A 774 4.41 -30.90 5.22
CA LYS A 774 3.78 -31.22 3.93
C LYS A 774 4.00 -30.13 2.89
N ARG A 775 4.14 -30.55 1.63
CA ARG A 775 4.36 -29.68 0.47
C ARG A 775 3.08 -29.03 -0.06
N TYR A 776 1.98 -29.78 -0.07
CA TYR A 776 0.67 -29.35 -0.56
C TYR A 776 -0.22 -28.98 0.60
N TRP A 777 -0.96 -27.88 0.49
CA TRP A 777 -1.81 -27.39 1.58
C TRP A 777 -3.23 -27.17 1.07
N ALA A 778 -4.21 -27.33 1.95
CA ALA A 778 -5.60 -26.97 1.69
C ALA A 778 -6.30 -26.50 2.97
N VAL A 779 -7.37 -25.74 2.80
CA VAL A 779 -8.22 -25.24 3.88
C VAL A 779 -9.63 -25.75 3.66
N VAL A 780 -10.28 -26.29 4.68
CA VAL A 780 -11.61 -26.87 4.55
C VAL A 780 -12.57 -26.33 5.60
N GLY A 781 -13.82 -26.13 5.20
CA GLY A 781 -14.91 -25.66 6.07
C GLY A 781 -16.26 -25.94 5.43
N SER A 782 -17.27 -26.24 6.25
CA SER A 782 -18.61 -26.62 5.80
C SER A 782 -19.65 -25.59 6.21
N GLY A 783 -20.70 -25.45 5.40
CA GLY A 783 -21.71 -24.41 5.59
C GLY A 783 -21.07 -23.01 5.66
N PRO A 784 -21.44 -22.16 6.62
CA PRO A 784 -20.85 -20.82 6.76
C PRO A 784 -19.34 -20.81 7.04
N ASN A 785 -18.78 -21.88 7.61
CA ASN A 785 -17.33 -22.00 7.79
C ASN A 785 -16.58 -22.19 6.46
N LYS A 786 -17.28 -22.42 5.34
CA LYS A 786 -16.66 -22.36 4.00
C LYS A 786 -16.14 -20.96 3.68
N ILE A 787 -16.85 -19.91 4.13
CA ILE A 787 -16.43 -18.51 3.99
C ILE A 787 -15.10 -18.28 4.72
N ALA A 788 -14.98 -18.79 5.96
CA ALA A 788 -13.73 -18.72 6.70
C ALA A 788 -12.61 -19.48 5.96
N ALA A 789 -12.90 -20.68 5.46
CA ALA A 789 -11.93 -21.48 4.72
C ALA A 789 -11.43 -20.78 3.45
N ASP A 790 -12.32 -20.11 2.70
CA ASP A 790 -11.96 -19.36 1.49
C ASP A 790 -11.07 -18.17 1.78
N GLU A 791 -11.38 -17.42 2.84
CA GLU A 791 -10.59 -16.27 3.27
C GLU A 791 -9.22 -16.68 3.83
N ILE A 792 -9.16 -17.72 4.66
CA ILE A 792 -7.89 -18.25 5.18
C ILE A 792 -7.01 -18.76 4.02
N ARG A 793 -7.62 -19.43 3.03
CA ARG A 793 -6.92 -19.84 1.80
C ARG A 793 -6.33 -18.63 1.07
N ILE A 794 -7.08 -17.53 0.91
CA ILE A 794 -6.57 -16.30 0.29
C ILE A 794 -5.33 -15.81 1.05
N LYS A 795 -5.42 -15.66 2.38
CA LYS A 795 -4.29 -15.15 3.17
C LYS A 795 -3.08 -16.06 3.13
N LEU A 796 -3.27 -17.37 3.23
CA LEU A 796 -2.15 -18.30 3.11
C LEU A 796 -1.51 -18.22 1.71
N SER A 797 -2.30 -18.07 0.64
CA SER A 797 -1.75 -17.89 -0.71
C SER A 797 -1.00 -16.58 -0.88
N GLU A 798 -1.53 -15.47 -0.35
CA GLU A 798 -0.90 -14.14 -0.40
C GLU A 798 0.41 -14.07 0.41
N LEU A 799 0.43 -14.65 1.61
CA LEU A 799 1.55 -14.55 2.52
C LEU A 799 2.63 -15.61 2.25
N CYS A 800 2.22 -16.85 1.94
CA CYS A 800 3.14 -17.98 1.81
C CYS A 800 3.56 -18.25 0.35
N TYR A 801 2.98 -17.54 -0.63
CA TYR A 801 3.21 -17.73 -2.07
C TYR A 801 3.01 -19.17 -2.54
N ARG A 802 1.94 -19.80 -2.05
CA ARG A 802 1.57 -21.19 -2.33
C ARG A 802 0.21 -21.23 -3.02
N THR A 803 0.06 -22.16 -3.98
CA THR A 803 -1.25 -22.55 -4.48
C THR A 803 -1.91 -23.42 -3.41
N ILE A 804 -3.03 -22.96 -2.86
CA ILE A 804 -3.74 -23.61 -1.77
C ILE A 804 -5.19 -23.76 -2.21
N SER A 805 -5.76 -24.96 -2.09
CA SER A 805 -7.17 -25.18 -2.39
C SER A 805 -8.04 -24.82 -1.18
N SER A 806 -9.30 -24.47 -1.43
CA SER A 806 -10.33 -24.48 -0.40
C SER A 806 -11.48 -25.37 -0.82
N ASP A 807 -11.89 -26.27 0.07
CA ASP A 807 -12.93 -27.26 -0.19
C ASP A 807 -13.95 -27.28 0.95
N VAL A 808 -15.11 -27.89 0.68
CA VAL A 808 -16.04 -28.33 1.73
C VAL A 808 -15.44 -29.56 2.42
N VAL A 809 -15.54 -29.67 3.75
CA VAL A 809 -14.84 -30.71 4.53
C VAL A 809 -15.14 -32.11 3.99
N GLU A 810 -16.41 -32.42 3.80
CA GLU A 810 -16.91 -33.72 3.37
C GLU A 810 -16.47 -34.07 1.94
N ASN A 811 -16.21 -33.07 1.10
CA ASN A 811 -15.76 -33.26 -0.28
C ASN A 811 -14.26 -33.57 -0.36
N LYS A 812 -13.45 -33.23 0.65
CA LYS A 812 -11.99 -33.33 0.55
C LYS A 812 -11.50 -34.75 0.28
N LYS A 813 -12.16 -35.75 0.86
CA LYS A 813 -11.87 -37.18 0.62
C LYS A 813 -12.13 -37.64 -0.81
N HIS A 814 -12.90 -36.88 -1.60
CA HIS A 814 -13.26 -37.21 -2.99
C HIS A 814 -12.41 -36.48 -4.05
N ILE A 815 -11.57 -35.53 -3.66
CA ILE A 815 -10.86 -34.63 -4.60
C ILE A 815 -9.38 -35.00 -4.69
N ASP A 816 -8.61 -34.74 -3.64
CA ASP A 816 -7.14 -34.74 -3.67
C ASP A 816 -6.51 -35.13 -2.33
N LEU A 817 -7.23 -35.85 -1.46
CA LEU A 817 -6.67 -36.33 -0.18
C LEU A 817 -5.40 -37.19 -0.38
N SER A 818 -5.26 -37.84 -1.53
CA SER A 818 -4.06 -38.59 -1.94
C SER A 818 -2.80 -37.74 -2.11
N ALA A 819 -2.92 -36.41 -2.16
CA ALA A 819 -1.78 -35.50 -2.15
C ALA A 819 -1.08 -35.41 -0.78
N GLU A 820 -1.63 -36.08 0.25
CA GLU A 820 -1.18 -36.04 1.65
C GLU A 820 -0.97 -34.60 2.17
N PRO A 821 -1.95 -33.69 2.05
CA PRO A 821 -1.73 -32.27 2.31
C PRO A 821 -1.62 -31.92 3.80
N LEU A 822 -1.12 -30.71 4.08
CA LEU A 822 -1.46 -29.98 5.31
C LEU A 822 -2.89 -29.46 5.17
N LEU A 823 -3.77 -29.84 6.08
CA LEU A 823 -5.18 -29.44 6.10
C LEU A 823 -5.45 -28.53 7.29
N VAL A 824 -5.97 -27.34 7.02
CA VAL A 824 -6.54 -26.46 8.06
C VAL A 824 -8.05 -26.62 8.02
N VAL A 825 -8.64 -27.15 9.09
CA VAL A 825 -10.07 -27.47 9.20
C VAL A 825 -10.77 -26.42 10.06
N CYS A 826 -11.76 -25.72 9.52
CA CYS A 826 -12.57 -24.72 10.22
C CYS A 826 -13.81 -25.38 10.83
N ALA A 827 -13.74 -25.76 12.11
CA ALA A 827 -14.79 -26.52 12.80
C ALA A 827 -15.52 -25.70 13.87
N ALA A 828 -14.98 -24.58 14.36
CA ALA A 828 -15.60 -23.82 15.45
C ALA A 828 -16.99 -23.25 15.06
N GLY A 829 -17.93 -23.27 16.00
CA GLY A 829 -19.33 -22.84 15.80
C GLY A 829 -20.16 -23.69 14.84
N THR A 830 -19.70 -24.92 14.56
CA THR A 830 -20.44 -25.89 13.74
C THR A 830 -21.54 -26.56 14.57
N PRO A 831 -22.76 -26.79 14.02
CA PRO A 831 -23.79 -27.56 14.71
C PRO A 831 -23.34 -28.98 15.05
N GLU A 832 -23.78 -29.52 16.19
CA GLU A 832 -23.34 -30.82 16.73
C GLU A 832 -23.39 -31.96 15.71
N MET A 833 -24.48 -32.07 14.94
CA MET A 833 -24.64 -33.12 13.92
C MET A 833 -23.58 -33.05 12.82
N VAL A 834 -23.20 -31.85 12.41
CA VAL A 834 -22.16 -31.64 11.37
C VAL A 834 -20.77 -31.83 12.00
N LEU A 835 -20.59 -31.45 13.26
CA LEU A 835 -19.33 -31.63 13.98
C LEU A 835 -18.95 -33.11 14.12
N GLU A 836 -19.91 -34.00 14.40
CA GLU A 836 -19.68 -35.45 14.41
C GLU A 836 -19.15 -35.98 13.07
N ASP A 837 -19.62 -35.44 11.95
CA ASP A 837 -19.16 -35.83 10.62
C ASP A 837 -17.76 -35.25 10.32
N ILE A 838 -17.49 -34.00 10.72
CA ILE A 838 -16.14 -33.42 10.64
C ILE A 838 -15.13 -34.25 11.44
N VAL A 839 -15.48 -34.72 12.63
CA VAL A 839 -14.61 -35.61 13.44
C VAL A 839 -14.27 -36.89 12.67
N LYS A 840 -15.25 -37.53 12.02
CA LYS A 840 -15.02 -38.72 11.18
C LYS A 840 -14.13 -38.40 10.00
N ASP A 841 -14.37 -37.28 9.31
CA ASP A 841 -13.58 -36.88 8.15
C ASP A 841 -12.13 -36.52 8.55
N VAL A 842 -11.90 -35.87 9.69
CA VAL A 842 -10.54 -35.63 10.22
C VAL A 842 -9.79 -36.95 10.47
N ALA A 843 -10.46 -37.96 11.04
CA ALA A 843 -9.86 -39.28 11.23
C ALA A 843 -9.49 -39.94 9.88
N ILE A 844 -10.33 -39.79 8.85
CA ILE A 844 -10.03 -40.25 7.49
C ILE A 844 -8.83 -39.50 6.93
N PHE A 845 -8.77 -38.17 7.07
CA PHE A 845 -7.64 -37.38 6.58
C PHE A 845 -6.32 -37.84 7.20
N LYS A 846 -6.34 -38.08 8.51
CA LYS A 846 -5.18 -38.57 9.26
C LYS A 846 -4.75 -39.96 8.78
N ALA A 847 -5.69 -40.88 8.55
CA ALA A 847 -5.42 -42.22 8.03
C ALA A 847 -4.76 -42.18 6.64
N HIS A 848 -5.08 -41.17 5.83
CA HIS A 848 -4.47 -40.90 4.53
C HIS A 848 -3.20 -40.02 4.60
N ARG A 849 -2.55 -39.98 5.77
CA ARG A 849 -1.28 -39.28 6.01
C ARG A 849 -1.33 -37.77 5.81
N ALA A 850 -2.50 -37.13 5.81
CA ALA A 850 -2.56 -35.67 5.90
C ALA A 850 -1.98 -35.20 7.25
N CYS A 851 -1.41 -33.99 7.26
CA CYS A 851 -1.12 -33.27 8.50
C CYS A 851 -2.35 -32.40 8.80
N VAL A 852 -3.06 -32.63 9.91
CA VAL A 852 -4.35 -31.96 10.14
C VAL A 852 -4.27 -30.99 11.31
N VAL A 853 -4.56 -29.71 11.02
CA VAL A 853 -4.72 -28.64 11.99
C VAL A 853 -6.21 -28.32 12.08
N VAL A 854 -6.81 -28.46 13.26
CA VAL A 854 -8.24 -28.18 13.45
C VAL A 854 -8.42 -26.90 14.26
N ILE A 855 -9.17 -25.93 13.71
CA ILE A 855 -9.65 -24.77 14.44
C ILE A 855 -11.02 -25.12 15.04
N THR A 856 -11.12 -25.20 16.37
CA THR A 856 -12.31 -25.68 17.07
C THR A 856 -12.61 -24.86 18.31
N GLU A 857 -13.79 -25.04 18.90
CA GLU A 857 -14.16 -24.38 20.15
C GLU A 857 -13.33 -24.90 21.34
N GLU A 858 -13.06 -24.02 22.31
CA GLU A 858 -12.47 -24.37 23.61
C GLU A 858 -13.21 -25.57 24.25
N GLY A 859 -12.45 -26.61 24.64
CA GLY A 859 -12.98 -27.80 25.30
C GLY A 859 -13.53 -28.88 24.36
N GLU A 860 -13.34 -28.74 23.05
CA GLU A 860 -13.66 -29.81 22.09
C GLU A 860 -12.54 -30.87 22.05
N GLU A 861 -12.70 -31.91 22.85
CA GLU A 861 -11.69 -32.95 23.06
C GLU A 861 -11.62 -34.00 21.94
N ARG A 862 -12.67 -34.15 21.10
CA ARG A 862 -12.75 -35.25 20.12
C ARG A 862 -11.66 -35.21 19.05
N PHE A 863 -11.06 -34.05 18.80
CA PHE A 863 -9.97 -33.92 17.84
C PHE A 863 -8.58 -34.28 18.39
N ARG A 864 -8.40 -34.37 19.72
CA ARG A 864 -7.06 -34.48 20.35
C ARG A 864 -6.26 -35.70 19.92
N GLU A 865 -6.93 -36.82 19.67
CA GLU A 865 -6.28 -38.07 19.27
C GLU A 865 -6.14 -38.22 17.74
N ILE A 866 -6.86 -37.41 16.96
CA ILE A 866 -6.99 -37.57 15.50
C ILE A 866 -6.39 -36.42 14.69
N ALA A 867 -6.12 -35.27 15.31
CA ALA A 867 -5.47 -34.12 14.68
C ALA A 867 -3.98 -34.01 15.07
N ASP A 868 -3.16 -33.42 14.20
CA ASP A 868 -1.74 -33.14 14.48
C ASP A 868 -1.53 -31.93 15.39
N ALA A 869 -2.46 -30.97 15.29
CA ALA A 869 -2.53 -29.81 16.14
C ALA A 869 -3.97 -29.27 16.20
N ILE A 870 -4.28 -28.58 17.29
CA ILE A 870 -5.57 -27.95 17.52
C ILE A 870 -5.33 -26.48 17.82
N ILE A 871 -6.14 -25.62 17.21
CA ILE A 871 -6.23 -24.20 17.54
C ILE A 871 -7.58 -23.99 18.19
N GLU A 872 -7.60 -23.77 19.49
CA GLU A 872 -8.82 -23.48 20.23
C GLU A 872 -9.19 -22.01 20.09
N VAL A 873 -10.46 -21.74 19.79
CA VAL A 873 -11.06 -20.41 19.80
C VAL A 873 -12.25 -20.38 20.76
N PRO A 874 -12.64 -19.21 21.30
CA PRO A 874 -13.79 -19.13 22.17
C PRO A 874 -15.08 -19.67 21.52
N LYS A 875 -15.89 -20.35 22.33
CA LYS A 875 -17.20 -20.85 21.92
C LYS A 875 -18.09 -19.71 21.43
N SER A 876 -18.67 -19.87 20.23
CA SER A 876 -19.48 -18.82 19.62
C SER A 876 -20.37 -19.38 18.50
N CYS A 877 -21.43 -18.65 18.15
CA CYS A 877 -22.32 -19.01 17.04
C CYS A 877 -22.17 -18.05 15.85
N LEU A 878 -22.90 -18.32 14.77
CA LEU A 878 -22.87 -17.51 13.57
C LEU A 878 -23.49 -16.12 13.81
N PRO A 879 -22.84 -15.04 13.34
CA PRO A 879 -21.67 -15.02 12.44
C PRO A 879 -20.31 -15.01 13.13
N VAL A 880 -20.28 -14.87 14.46
CA VAL A 880 -19.06 -14.67 15.26
C VAL A 880 -18.06 -15.80 15.06
N SER A 881 -18.51 -17.05 14.97
CA SER A 881 -17.62 -18.20 14.73
C SER A 881 -16.85 -18.13 13.41
N VAL A 882 -17.43 -17.58 12.33
CA VAL A 882 -16.74 -17.38 11.05
C VAL A 882 -15.59 -16.38 11.22
N ILE A 883 -15.83 -15.30 11.97
CA ILE A 883 -14.82 -14.29 12.31
C ILE A 883 -13.68 -14.91 13.12
N LEU A 884 -13.99 -15.72 14.15
CA LEU A 884 -12.97 -16.33 15.01
C LEU A 884 -12.14 -17.39 14.29
N ASN A 885 -12.77 -18.27 13.48
CA ASN A 885 -12.05 -19.22 12.62
C ASN A 885 -11.07 -18.48 11.71
N THR A 886 -11.55 -17.42 11.04
CA THR A 886 -10.76 -16.62 10.11
C THR A 886 -9.59 -15.93 10.81
N LEU A 887 -9.81 -15.33 11.99
CA LEU A 887 -8.77 -14.66 12.79
C LEU A 887 -7.66 -15.62 13.22
N ALA A 888 -8.03 -16.82 13.68
CA ALA A 888 -7.07 -17.86 13.99
C ALA A 888 -6.26 -18.29 12.75
N GLY A 889 -6.94 -18.46 11.60
CA GLY A 889 -6.28 -18.81 10.35
C GLY A 889 -5.39 -17.70 9.77
N HIS A 890 -5.74 -16.43 9.94
CA HIS A 890 -4.90 -15.27 9.59
C HIS A 890 -3.61 -15.26 10.41
N LEU A 891 -3.70 -15.48 11.73
CA LEU A 891 -2.54 -15.63 12.61
C LEU A 891 -1.68 -16.84 12.22
N PHE A 892 -2.31 -17.99 11.96
CA PHE A 892 -1.61 -19.18 11.48
C PHE A 892 -0.86 -18.91 10.18
N GLY A 893 -1.49 -18.23 9.21
CA GLY A 893 -0.86 -17.88 7.94
C GLY A 893 0.29 -16.89 8.08
N TYR A 894 0.18 -15.92 8.97
CA TYR A 894 1.29 -15.02 9.30
C TYR A 894 2.50 -15.79 9.85
N TYR A 895 2.29 -16.66 10.83
CA TYR A 895 3.39 -17.46 11.39
C TYR A 895 3.91 -18.51 10.41
N ALA A 896 3.07 -19.07 9.54
CA ALA A 896 3.49 -19.94 8.47
C ALA A 896 4.43 -19.22 7.49
N ALA A 897 4.11 -17.99 7.10
CA ALA A 897 4.99 -17.17 6.26
C ALA A 897 6.33 -16.87 6.94
N LEU A 898 6.34 -16.57 8.24
CA LEU A 898 7.58 -16.38 8.99
C LEU A 898 8.44 -17.65 9.06
N CYS A 899 7.82 -18.83 9.23
CA CYS A 899 8.54 -20.11 9.19
C CYS A 899 9.21 -20.35 7.83
N ILE A 900 8.55 -19.96 6.73
CA ILE A 900 9.10 -20.07 5.38
C ILE A 900 10.24 -19.05 5.17
N ASP A 901 10.06 -17.81 5.62
CA ASP A 901 11.08 -16.76 5.46
C ASP A 901 12.36 -17.08 6.26
N GLU A 902 12.21 -17.70 7.45
CA GLU A 902 13.33 -18.22 8.25
C GLU A 902 14.15 -19.27 7.48
N GLU A 903 13.49 -20.16 6.73
CA GLU A 903 14.19 -21.12 5.86
C GLU A 903 14.88 -20.43 4.69
N ALA A 904 14.23 -19.45 4.07
CA ALA A 904 14.81 -18.69 2.98
C ALA A 904 16.04 -17.88 3.42
N LYS A 905 16.05 -17.38 4.66
CA LYS A 905 17.18 -16.63 5.23
C LYS A 905 18.49 -17.43 5.20
N PHE A 906 18.44 -18.73 5.46
CA PHE A 906 19.59 -19.63 5.37
C PHE A 906 20.27 -19.59 3.99
N PHE A 907 19.47 -19.61 2.91
CA PHE A 907 20.00 -19.51 1.54
C PHE A 907 20.44 -18.08 1.18
N ARG A 908 19.72 -17.04 1.65
CA ARG A 908 20.07 -15.64 1.40
C ARG A 908 21.44 -15.29 1.99
N GLU A 909 21.72 -15.71 3.22
CA GLU A 909 23.01 -15.48 3.87
C GLU A 909 24.17 -16.17 3.13
N PHE A 910 23.95 -17.41 2.66
CA PHE A 910 24.93 -18.12 1.84
C PHE A 910 25.19 -17.40 0.51
N ARG A 911 24.13 -17.00 -0.20
CA ARG A 911 24.24 -16.26 -1.47
C ARG A 911 24.99 -14.94 -1.30
N GLY A 912 24.70 -14.20 -0.23
CA GLY A 912 25.37 -12.94 0.08
C GLY A 912 26.88 -13.12 0.25
N LYS A 913 27.30 -14.08 1.08
CA LYS A 913 28.72 -14.41 1.26
C LYS A 913 29.38 -14.91 -0.03
N LEU A 914 28.65 -15.71 -0.81
CA LEU A 914 29.12 -16.22 -2.10
C LEU A 914 29.40 -15.08 -3.09
N ASN A 915 28.47 -14.13 -3.22
CA ASN A 915 28.62 -12.98 -4.11
C ASN A 915 29.83 -12.11 -3.77
N VAL A 916 30.12 -11.89 -2.48
CA VAL A 916 31.31 -11.15 -2.04
C VAL A 916 32.58 -11.86 -2.50
N ILE A 917 32.66 -13.19 -2.31
CA ILE A 917 33.82 -13.98 -2.76
C ILE A 917 33.94 -13.91 -4.29
N LEU A 918 32.85 -14.09 -5.03
CA LEU A 918 32.88 -14.04 -6.50
C LEU A 918 33.34 -12.66 -7.01
N SER A 919 32.87 -11.56 -6.41
CA SER A 919 33.33 -10.21 -6.77
C SER A 919 34.81 -9.99 -6.47
N GLU A 920 35.33 -10.51 -5.34
CA GLU A 920 36.78 -10.48 -5.06
C GLU A 920 37.59 -11.29 -6.08
N GLN A 921 37.06 -12.42 -6.54
CA GLN A 921 37.71 -13.29 -7.54
C GLN A 921 37.71 -12.65 -8.93
N GLU A 922 36.64 -11.96 -9.31
CA GLU A 922 36.55 -11.21 -10.57
C GLU A 922 37.59 -10.10 -10.64
N LYS A 923 37.76 -9.32 -9.56
CA LYS A 923 38.83 -8.30 -9.47
C LYS A 923 40.24 -8.87 -9.65
N LYS A 924 40.42 -10.16 -9.37
CA LYS A 924 41.71 -10.87 -9.48
C LYS A 924 41.88 -11.63 -10.80
N ASN A 925 40.89 -11.61 -11.70
CA ASN A 925 40.90 -12.34 -12.97
C ASN A 925 41.27 -13.84 -12.84
N LEU A 926 40.80 -14.51 -11.78
CA LEU A 926 41.09 -15.93 -11.56
C LEU A 926 40.43 -16.83 -12.62
N THR A 927 41.13 -17.89 -13.04
CA THR A 927 40.59 -18.99 -13.86
C THR A 927 39.54 -19.81 -13.10
N LEU A 928 38.70 -20.58 -13.79
CA LEU A 928 37.67 -21.41 -13.14
C LEU A 928 38.28 -22.38 -12.11
N TYR A 929 39.40 -23.03 -12.43
CA TYR A 929 40.08 -23.94 -11.50
C TYR A 929 40.63 -23.22 -10.26
N GLU A 930 41.18 -22.02 -10.42
CA GLU A 930 41.64 -21.19 -9.30
C GLU A 930 40.48 -20.70 -8.44
N ARG A 931 39.35 -20.31 -9.06
CA ARG A 931 38.12 -19.95 -8.36
C ARG A 931 37.60 -21.11 -7.53
N MET A 932 37.56 -22.33 -8.08
CA MET A 932 37.17 -23.55 -7.37
C MET A 932 38.19 -24.02 -6.32
N ALA A 933 39.47 -23.69 -6.50
CA ALA A 933 40.53 -23.97 -5.54
C ALA A 933 40.58 -22.95 -4.40
N ASP A 934 39.89 -21.82 -4.52
CA ASP A 934 39.87 -20.75 -3.53
C ASP A 934 39.44 -21.27 -2.15
N ARG A 935 40.27 -20.98 -1.15
CA ARG A 935 40.08 -21.48 0.23
C ARG A 935 38.82 -20.90 0.87
N LYS A 936 38.47 -19.64 0.60
CA LYS A 936 37.27 -19.01 1.16
C LYS A 936 36.02 -19.65 0.57
N LEU A 937 35.98 -19.86 -0.74
CA LEU A 937 34.86 -20.52 -1.43
C LEU A 937 34.65 -21.95 -0.91
N ARG A 938 35.72 -22.75 -0.81
CA ARG A 938 35.64 -24.13 -0.31
C ARG A 938 35.18 -24.19 1.14
N TYR A 939 35.67 -23.30 1.99
CA TYR A 939 35.24 -23.23 3.39
C TYR A 939 33.75 -22.90 3.50
N LEU A 940 33.30 -21.83 2.83
CA LEU A 940 31.91 -21.41 2.80
C LEU A 940 30.99 -22.53 2.30
N THR A 941 31.37 -23.21 1.22
CA THR A 941 30.61 -24.31 0.62
C THR A 941 30.49 -25.50 1.58
N ARG A 942 31.59 -25.91 2.24
CA ARG A 942 31.57 -27.03 3.20
C ARG A 942 30.74 -26.72 4.44
N GLU A 943 30.89 -25.52 5.00
CA GLU A 943 30.10 -25.06 6.15
C GLU A 943 28.60 -25.08 5.83
N PHE A 944 28.24 -24.50 4.67
CA PHE A 944 26.86 -24.49 4.20
C PHE A 944 26.31 -25.90 3.97
N TYR A 945 27.06 -26.76 3.28
CA TYR A 945 26.66 -28.14 3.00
C TYR A 945 26.42 -28.96 4.28
N GLY A 946 27.27 -28.79 5.31
CA GLY A 946 27.08 -29.44 6.61
C GLY A 946 25.78 -29.04 7.27
N LYS A 947 25.55 -27.72 7.43
CA LYS A 947 24.33 -27.16 8.03
C LYS A 947 23.07 -27.48 7.21
N PHE A 948 23.18 -27.47 5.88
CA PHE A 948 22.08 -27.80 4.97
C PHE A 948 21.63 -29.25 5.18
N ASN A 949 22.57 -30.19 5.30
CA ASN A 949 22.23 -31.60 5.53
C ASN A 949 21.65 -31.86 6.92
N GLU A 950 22.18 -31.22 7.95
CA GLU A 950 21.63 -31.28 9.32
C GLU A 950 20.16 -30.83 9.32
N ARG A 951 19.88 -29.63 8.81
CA ARG A 951 18.50 -29.11 8.69
C ARG A 951 17.61 -30.01 7.84
N ARG A 952 18.11 -30.54 6.72
CA ARG A 952 17.34 -31.47 5.88
C ARG A 952 16.95 -32.75 6.63
N GLN A 953 17.80 -33.27 7.51
CA GLN A 953 17.49 -34.44 8.34
C GLN A 953 16.43 -34.15 9.41
N GLU A 954 16.37 -32.90 9.88
CA GLU A 954 15.35 -32.40 10.81
C GLU A 954 14.00 -32.07 10.13
N GLY A 955 13.86 -32.29 8.82
CA GLY A 955 12.62 -32.07 8.08
C GLY A 955 12.46 -30.66 7.50
N TYR A 956 13.51 -29.82 7.53
CA TYR A 956 13.49 -28.54 6.82
C TYR A 956 13.50 -28.73 5.31
N PHE A 957 13.14 -27.66 4.59
CA PHE A 957 13.17 -27.61 3.13
C PHE A 957 12.20 -28.57 2.41
N SER A 958 11.20 -29.11 3.11
CA SER A 958 10.10 -29.90 2.51
C SER A 958 9.34 -29.15 1.42
N LEU A 959 9.47 -27.84 1.45
CA LEU A 959 8.89 -26.86 0.54
C LEU A 959 9.71 -26.63 -0.75
N LEU A 960 10.98 -27.08 -0.80
CA LEU A 960 11.80 -27.04 -2.01
C LEU A 960 11.39 -28.16 -2.97
N ASN A 961 11.50 -27.90 -4.28
CA ASN A 961 11.23 -28.94 -5.26
C ASN A 961 12.37 -29.97 -5.27
N ALA A 962 12.03 -31.23 -5.59
CA ALA A 962 12.96 -32.35 -5.52
C ALA A 962 14.18 -32.18 -6.44
N LYS A 963 14.00 -31.55 -7.61
CA LYS A 963 15.07 -31.27 -8.56
C LYS A 963 16.08 -30.28 -7.95
N THR A 964 15.63 -29.12 -7.47
CA THR A 964 16.48 -28.12 -6.83
C THR A 964 17.23 -28.68 -5.63
N MET A 965 16.60 -29.55 -4.83
CA MET A 965 17.28 -30.25 -3.74
C MET A 965 18.41 -31.16 -4.24
N ALA A 966 18.17 -31.93 -5.30
CA ALA A 966 19.17 -32.80 -5.91
C ALA A 966 20.31 -31.99 -6.55
N ASP A 967 19.97 -31.02 -7.38
CA ASP A 967 20.91 -30.14 -8.09
C ASP A 967 21.81 -29.40 -7.09
N LEU A 968 21.24 -28.82 -6.03
CA LEU A 968 22.01 -28.09 -5.02
C LEU A 968 23.01 -28.99 -4.31
N VAL A 969 22.62 -30.22 -3.96
CA VAL A 969 23.55 -31.18 -3.33
C VAL A 969 24.71 -31.52 -4.27
N LEU A 970 24.44 -31.75 -5.56
CA LEU A 970 25.49 -32.03 -6.55
C LEU A 970 26.41 -30.83 -6.75
N LEU A 971 25.85 -29.64 -6.99
CA LEU A 971 26.60 -28.39 -7.17
C LEU A 971 27.51 -28.09 -5.98
N LEU A 972 27.03 -28.25 -4.74
CA LEU A 972 27.84 -28.06 -3.54
C LEU A 972 28.98 -29.08 -3.44
N LYS A 973 28.75 -30.34 -3.85
CA LYS A 973 29.79 -31.37 -3.88
C LYS A 973 30.87 -31.08 -4.92
N TYR A 974 30.49 -30.62 -6.12
CA TYR A 974 31.46 -30.15 -7.13
C TYR A 974 32.26 -28.95 -6.61
N CYS A 975 31.59 -27.93 -6.07
CA CYS A 975 32.25 -26.75 -5.51
C CYS A 975 33.19 -27.10 -4.35
N ALA A 976 32.86 -28.12 -3.55
CA ALA A 976 33.70 -28.62 -2.47
C ALA A 976 34.88 -29.50 -2.93
N GLY A 977 34.94 -29.85 -4.22
CA GLY A 977 35.92 -30.75 -4.83
C GLY A 977 35.73 -32.22 -4.44
N GLN A 978 34.50 -32.64 -4.15
CA GLN A 978 34.17 -34.02 -3.74
C GLN A 978 33.77 -34.93 -4.90
N LEU A 979 33.46 -34.35 -6.07
CA LEU A 979 33.07 -35.07 -7.29
C LEU A 979 34.03 -34.75 -8.44
N PRO A 980 34.28 -35.69 -9.37
CA PRO A 980 35.11 -35.44 -10.56
C PRO A 980 34.44 -34.46 -11.52
N LEU A 981 35.11 -33.37 -11.92
CA LEU A 981 34.54 -32.36 -12.82
C LEU A 981 34.15 -32.90 -14.20
N ASP A 982 34.73 -34.03 -14.63
CA ASP A 982 34.40 -34.68 -15.91
C ASP A 982 32.95 -35.21 -15.94
N ASP A 983 32.33 -35.43 -14.77
CA ASP A 983 30.94 -35.86 -14.65
C ASP A 983 29.94 -34.69 -14.73
N PHE A 984 30.40 -33.45 -14.50
CA PHE A 984 29.55 -32.26 -14.45
C PHE A 984 28.70 -32.06 -15.73
N PRO A 985 29.24 -32.18 -16.96
CA PRO A 985 28.44 -32.00 -18.18
C PRO A 985 27.34 -33.06 -18.37
N GLN A 986 27.47 -34.23 -17.75
CA GLN A 986 26.43 -35.27 -17.81
C GLN A 986 25.25 -34.93 -16.90
N GLU A 987 25.54 -34.36 -15.73
CA GLU A 987 24.54 -33.96 -14.74
C GLU A 987 23.90 -32.60 -15.07
N PHE A 988 24.66 -31.69 -15.70
CA PHE A 988 24.25 -30.33 -16.07
C PHE A 988 24.54 -30.01 -17.55
N PRO A 989 23.83 -30.64 -18.52
CA PRO A 989 24.16 -30.57 -19.95
C PRO A 989 23.82 -29.22 -20.64
N ARG A 990 23.27 -28.24 -19.92
CA ARG A 990 22.83 -26.94 -20.45
C ARG A 990 23.48 -25.73 -19.77
N GLU A 991 24.40 -25.98 -18.85
CA GLU A 991 25.23 -24.99 -18.14
C GLU A 991 26.70 -25.28 -18.49
#